data_AF-A0A7W7VIS4-F1
#
_entry.id   AF-A0A7W7VIS4-F1
#
_cell.length_a   1.000
_cell.length_b   1.000
_cell.length_c   1.000
_cell.angle_alpha   90.00
_cell.angle_beta   90.00
_cell.angle_gamma   90.00
#
_symmetry.space_group_name_H-M   'P 1'
#
loop_
_entity.id
_entity.type
_entity.pdbx_description
1 polymer ?
#
loop_
_entity_poly.entity_id
_entity_poly.type
_entity_poly.pdbx_seq_one_letter_code
_entity_poly.pdbx_strand_id
1 'polypeptide(L)'
;MKQVVQNYKSGELALLDVPEPACKPGGVLVRTLYSLISTGTELMKVSEASKSLLGKAKARPDQVAKVMQSVATNGLAATYRKVTSKLDSYTPLGYSLCGVVTAVGDGITDVSVGSLVACAGNEHALHAELNWVPKNLYAPVPTALSPQHAAFGTVGSIAMQGVRQGEPQLGDVALVIGLGLIGQLVVQLLGAAGVTVIGVDPDPTRCALAESVGAALCAAPGSDTVEMAVASLTGGHGVDQVYLAAGGSTNQPVELAAKLSRDRGTVVDIGKCSLNLPWNAYYEKELSVRFSRSYGPGRYDPSYELEGRDYPIGYVRWTERRNLECFLDLAARDKIDVSPLITHVAGFDDAVETYRSLNDGELKAVAVLFAYPQDEAPELSALADNVKIEEPSADERMGLSNGNAADKTSENGTTNGKVEIGGLPGERMGLSHGDTAVDASENAAADGSVEIGGPPAAPMGLSHGVGNAAGLTRQRSAVRKSTVRIGFIGAGNYASSMLLPHLAENERADLHRVVTTSALSGANAKRKFGFRHASTEIDDLLGDDSVDAVFVVTRHSSHAALTNRALRAGKAVFVEKPLALSDAEFDSVRATIDETGNDRLQVGFNRRFAPLLNESRRQFGRRVGPASVRYLVNAGSLDGGSWYTHGAEGSRFAGEGGHFIDTVSWMLADDPVTVYATATPGHTDLQVVLTYPDGSTAAVTYTTTGSSQFQKETIDFTADGKVLRFDDFARAAVYGRKKWVSSRLPKARDKGQAAELREFVDAVASGAPMPVPFDSLAATTLATLAVETSLGTGVPVHIRELTP
;
A
#
# COMPACT_ATOMS: atom_id res chain seq x y z
N MET A 1 -4.13 -16.98 16.49
CA MET A 1 -2.81 -16.70 17.09
C MET A 1 -2.86 -15.45 17.96
N LYS A 2 -2.03 -15.39 18.99
CA LYS A 2 -1.81 -14.21 19.83
C LYS A 2 -0.79 -13.26 19.20
N GLN A 3 -1.03 -11.96 19.37
CA GLN A 3 -0.16 -10.90 18.88
C GLN A 3 -0.16 -9.71 19.85
N VAL A 4 1.02 -9.15 20.12
CA VAL A 4 1.17 -7.93 20.93
C VAL A 4 0.83 -6.71 20.09
N VAL A 5 -0.01 -5.86 20.66
CA VAL A 5 -0.50 -4.66 20.01
C VAL A 5 -0.61 -3.50 20.98
N GLN A 6 -0.69 -2.29 20.42
CA GLN A 6 -0.96 -1.08 21.17
C GLN A 6 -2.11 -0.29 20.55
N ASN A 7 -3.07 0.14 21.36
CA ASN A 7 -4.14 1.02 20.92
C ASN A 7 -3.60 2.45 20.74
N TYR A 8 -3.74 3.00 19.53
CA TYR A 8 -3.16 4.31 19.23
C TYR A 8 -3.86 5.47 19.95
N LYS A 9 -5.11 5.31 20.40
CA LYS A 9 -5.88 6.34 21.12
C LYS A 9 -5.60 6.30 22.62
N SER A 10 -5.79 5.15 23.25
CA SER A 10 -5.66 4.99 24.71
C SER A 10 -4.22 4.76 25.16
N GLY A 11 -3.32 4.33 24.27
CA GLY A 11 -1.97 3.87 24.62
C GLY A 11 -1.95 2.47 25.22
N GLU A 12 -3.11 1.83 25.37
CA GLU A 12 -3.29 0.50 25.98
C GLU A 12 -2.51 -0.57 25.20
N LEU A 13 -1.67 -1.31 25.93
CA LEU A 13 -1.00 -2.50 25.43
C LEU A 13 -1.87 -3.73 25.71
N ALA A 14 -2.02 -4.59 24.71
CA ALA A 14 -2.81 -5.80 24.81
C ALA A 14 -2.16 -6.96 24.04
N LEU A 15 -2.43 -8.17 24.50
CA LEU A 15 -2.19 -9.41 23.77
C LEU A 15 -3.54 -9.84 23.16
N LEU A 16 -3.68 -9.73 21.84
CA LEU A 16 -4.94 -10.00 21.16
C LEU A 16 -4.89 -11.31 20.38
N ASP A 17 -6.00 -12.04 20.39
CA ASP A 17 -6.27 -13.09 19.41
C ASP A 17 -6.59 -12.46 18.04
N VAL A 18 -5.72 -12.77 17.08
CA VAL A 18 -5.86 -12.37 15.68
C VAL A 18 -5.90 -13.61 14.79
N PRO A 19 -6.49 -13.52 13.58
CA PRO A 19 -6.44 -14.60 12.61
C PRO A 19 -5.00 -14.97 12.27
N GLU A 20 -4.76 -16.22 11.93
CA GLU A 20 -3.46 -16.61 11.41
C GLU A 20 -3.19 -15.95 10.05
N PRO A 21 -1.96 -15.50 9.79
CA PRO A 21 -1.60 -14.95 8.49
C PRO A 21 -1.49 -16.06 7.44
N ALA A 22 -2.07 -15.76 6.28
CA ALA A 22 -1.99 -16.53 5.05
C ALA A 22 -0.55 -16.67 4.56
N CYS A 23 -0.19 -17.85 4.04
CA CYS A 23 1.09 -18.03 3.35
C CYS A 23 0.97 -17.55 1.90
N LYS A 24 1.41 -16.32 1.63
CA LYS A 24 1.31 -15.70 0.31
C LYS A 24 2.55 -15.99 -0.55
N PRO A 25 2.45 -15.91 -1.89
CA PRO A 25 3.60 -15.95 -2.79
C PRO A 25 4.69 -14.94 -2.42
N GLY A 26 5.94 -15.27 -2.72
CA GLY A 26 7.11 -14.40 -2.49
C GLY A 26 7.53 -14.25 -1.03
N GLY A 27 7.02 -15.09 -0.13
CA GLY A 27 7.37 -15.09 1.28
C GLY A 27 7.17 -16.43 1.96
N VAL A 28 7.41 -16.46 3.27
CA VAL A 28 7.31 -17.65 4.11
C VAL A 28 6.46 -17.37 5.35
N LEU A 29 5.80 -18.41 5.84
CA LEU A 29 5.13 -18.39 7.14
C LEU A 29 6.10 -18.90 8.20
N VAL A 30 6.30 -18.13 9.26
CA VAL A 30 7.32 -18.37 10.29
C VAL A 30 6.67 -18.44 11.65
N ARG A 31 6.80 -19.59 12.32
CA ARG A 31 6.44 -19.74 13.74
C ARG A 31 7.57 -19.16 14.58
N THR A 32 7.24 -18.17 15.39
CA THR A 32 8.22 -17.44 16.20
C THR A 32 8.74 -18.31 17.33
N LEU A 33 10.06 -18.37 17.49
CA LEU A 33 10.71 -18.97 18.66
C LEU A 33 11.10 -17.89 19.67
N TYR A 34 11.70 -16.82 19.15
CA TYR A 34 12.13 -15.66 19.92
C TYR A 34 11.85 -14.38 19.15
N SER A 35 11.44 -13.34 19.86
CA SER A 35 11.33 -11.99 19.29
C SER A 35 11.95 -10.96 20.23
N LEU A 36 12.60 -9.95 19.68
CA LEU A 36 13.42 -9.00 20.41
C LEU A 36 12.72 -7.64 20.53
N ILE A 37 12.60 -7.15 21.77
CA ILE A 37 12.20 -5.76 22.03
C ILE A 37 13.41 -4.87 21.90
N SER A 38 13.29 -3.84 21.08
CA SER A 38 14.26 -2.74 21.05
C SER A 38 13.85 -1.65 22.01
N THR A 39 14.50 -1.63 23.18
CA THR A 39 14.22 -0.70 24.28
C THR A 39 14.34 0.79 23.88
N GLY A 40 15.02 1.12 22.77
CA GLY A 40 15.04 2.48 22.23
C GLY A 40 13.81 2.80 21.37
N THR A 41 13.74 2.21 20.18
CA THR A 41 12.73 2.59 19.16
C THR A 41 11.32 2.18 19.56
N GLU A 42 11.18 1.02 20.18
CA GLU A 42 9.86 0.44 20.46
C GLU A 42 9.22 1.08 21.69
N LEU A 43 9.97 1.31 22.76
CA LEU A 43 9.48 2.08 23.91
C LEU A 43 9.17 3.53 23.54
N MET A 44 9.88 4.11 22.55
CA MET A 44 9.49 5.41 22.00
C MET A 44 8.12 5.36 21.33
N LYS A 45 7.81 4.32 20.54
CA LYS A 45 6.46 4.14 19.97
C LYS A 45 5.42 4.00 21.08
N VAL A 46 5.71 3.19 22.10
CA VAL A 46 4.82 2.96 23.25
C VAL A 46 4.52 4.27 23.98
N SER A 47 5.55 5.05 24.32
CA SER A 47 5.41 6.34 25.01
C SER A 47 4.75 7.42 24.14
N GLU A 48 4.99 7.45 22.83
CA GLU A 48 4.31 8.37 21.90
C GLU A 48 2.80 8.08 21.83
N ALA A 49 2.40 6.80 21.80
CA ALA A 49 1.01 6.39 21.80
C ALA A 49 0.30 6.66 23.14
N SER A 50 1.02 6.72 24.26
CA SER A 50 0.47 7.08 25.58
C SER A 50 0.24 8.59 25.78
N LYS A 51 0.65 9.45 24.84
CA LYS A 51 0.42 10.90 24.92
C LYS A 51 -1.07 11.26 24.80
N SER A 52 -1.48 12.35 25.45
CA SER A 52 -2.81 12.94 25.26
C SER A 52 -3.04 13.35 23.78
N LEU A 53 -4.31 13.48 23.36
CA LEU A 53 -4.64 13.88 21.98
C LEU A 53 -4.01 15.23 21.59
N LEU A 54 -3.93 16.19 22.53
CA LEU A 54 -3.22 17.45 22.34
C LEU A 54 -1.70 17.25 22.19
N GLY A 55 -1.11 16.35 22.98
CA GLY A 55 0.30 15.97 22.85
C GLY A 55 0.61 15.32 21.50
N LYS A 56 -0.27 14.44 21.01
CA LYS A 56 -0.18 13.80 19.69
C LYS A 56 -0.30 14.83 18.56
N ALA A 57 -1.26 15.75 18.66
CA ALA A 57 -1.45 16.81 17.68
C ALA A 57 -0.23 17.75 17.59
N LYS A 58 0.37 18.11 18.74
CA LYS A 58 1.61 18.92 18.78
C LYS A 58 2.81 18.19 18.16
N ALA A 59 2.90 16.87 18.33
CA ALA A 59 3.97 16.05 17.77
C ALA A 59 3.83 15.81 16.25
N ARG A 60 2.64 16.01 15.68
CA ARG A 60 2.32 15.71 14.27
C ARG A 60 1.47 16.83 13.63
N PRO A 61 2.03 18.05 13.44
CA PRO A 61 1.30 19.17 12.85
C PRO A 61 0.83 18.89 11.41
N ASP A 62 1.56 18.05 10.68
CA ASP A 62 1.21 17.56 9.34
C ASP A 62 -0.14 16.81 9.32
N GLN A 63 -0.40 15.95 10.32
CA GLN A 63 -1.65 15.19 10.41
C GLN A 63 -2.84 16.10 10.72
N VAL A 64 -2.63 17.17 11.51
CA VAL A 64 -3.66 18.16 11.82
C VAL A 64 -4.12 18.88 10.56
N ALA A 65 -3.19 19.27 9.69
CA ALA A 65 -3.51 19.87 8.40
C ALA A 65 -4.36 18.94 7.52
N LYS A 66 -4.02 17.64 7.47
CA LYS A 66 -4.80 16.62 6.74
C LYS A 66 -6.21 16.45 7.29
N VAL A 67 -6.40 16.56 8.61
CA VAL A 67 -7.73 16.52 9.23
C VAL A 67 -8.56 17.72 8.81
N MET A 68 -8.00 18.94 8.84
CA MET A 68 -8.69 20.16 8.41
C MET A 68 -9.10 20.09 6.93
N GLN A 69 -8.21 19.57 6.08
CA GLN A 69 -8.53 19.33 4.67
C GLN A 69 -9.68 18.32 4.52
N SER A 70 -9.64 17.20 5.26
CA SER A 70 -10.72 16.21 5.24
C SER A 70 -12.06 16.80 5.70
N VAL A 71 -12.07 17.70 6.70
CA VAL A 71 -13.29 18.40 7.15
C VAL A 71 -13.88 19.22 6.00
N ALA A 72 -13.04 19.96 5.27
CA ALA A 72 -13.49 20.75 4.13
C ALA A 72 -14.09 19.88 3.00
N THR A 73 -13.49 18.73 2.73
CA THR A 73 -13.90 17.86 1.61
C THR A 73 -15.07 16.92 1.95
N ASN A 74 -15.06 16.31 3.13
CA ASN A 74 -15.98 15.22 3.52
C ASN A 74 -17.00 15.66 4.59
N GLY A 75 -16.87 16.87 5.12
CA GLY A 75 -17.66 17.37 6.24
C GLY A 75 -17.16 16.89 7.61
N LEU A 76 -17.67 17.52 8.66
CA LEU A 76 -17.26 17.29 10.05
C LEU A 76 -17.55 15.87 10.53
N ALA A 77 -18.76 15.35 10.29
CA ALA A 77 -19.17 14.05 10.81
C ALA A 77 -18.38 12.88 10.21
N ALA A 78 -18.20 12.86 8.89
CA ALA A 78 -17.43 11.81 8.21
C ALA A 78 -15.94 11.88 8.57
N THR A 79 -15.38 13.09 8.69
CA THR A 79 -14.00 13.28 9.12
C THR A 79 -13.78 12.86 10.57
N TYR A 80 -14.72 13.21 11.46
CA TYR A 80 -14.69 12.75 12.84
C TYR A 80 -14.70 11.23 12.91
N ARG A 81 -15.59 10.54 12.18
CA ARG A 81 -15.59 9.07 12.11
C ARG A 81 -14.28 8.50 11.58
N LYS A 82 -13.72 9.09 10.52
CA LYS A 82 -12.43 8.66 9.93
C LYS A 82 -11.27 8.80 10.91
N VAL A 83 -11.17 9.95 11.59
CA VAL A 83 -10.11 10.21 12.58
C VAL A 83 -10.28 9.31 13.79
N THR A 84 -11.48 9.26 14.37
CA THR A 84 -11.77 8.39 15.51
C THR A 84 -11.50 6.92 15.16
N SER A 85 -11.87 6.47 13.96
CA SER A 85 -11.56 5.11 13.48
C SER A 85 -10.06 4.80 13.45
N LYS A 86 -9.24 5.74 13.00
CA LYS A 86 -7.80 5.56 12.89
C LYS A 86 -7.10 5.67 14.25
N LEU A 87 -7.65 6.47 15.15
CA LEU A 87 -7.14 6.57 16.52
C LEU A 87 -7.47 5.30 17.31
N ASP A 88 -8.69 4.77 17.18
CA ASP A 88 -9.18 3.62 17.96
C ASP A 88 -8.70 2.25 17.44
N SER A 89 -7.82 2.24 16.43
CA SER A 89 -7.21 1.01 15.91
C SER A 89 -5.97 0.63 16.71
N TYR A 90 -5.78 -0.68 16.88
CA TYR A 90 -4.52 -1.21 17.37
C TYR A 90 -3.46 -1.19 16.27
N THR A 91 -2.23 -0.90 16.67
CA THR A 91 -1.01 -1.01 15.87
C THR A 91 -0.14 -2.15 16.38
N PRO A 92 0.54 -2.89 15.50
CA PRO A 92 1.35 -4.03 15.91
C PRO A 92 2.69 -3.57 16.53
N LEU A 93 3.26 -4.40 17.40
CA LEU A 93 4.59 -4.23 17.97
C LEU A 93 5.55 -5.33 17.47
N GLY A 94 6.85 -5.10 17.61
CA GLY A 94 7.92 -5.96 17.09
C GLY A 94 8.35 -5.68 15.64
N TYR A 95 9.62 -5.98 15.37
CA TYR A 95 10.23 -5.91 14.04
C TYR A 95 11.47 -6.82 13.88
N SER A 96 11.77 -7.67 14.87
CA SER A 96 12.97 -8.51 14.92
C SER A 96 12.62 -9.82 15.61
N LEU A 97 12.74 -10.94 14.89
CA LEU A 97 12.46 -12.27 15.43
C LEU A 97 13.33 -13.35 14.80
N CYS A 98 13.37 -14.50 15.44
CA CYS A 98 13.86 -15.75 14.88
C CYS A 98 12.79 -16.82 15.03
N GLY A 99 12.63 -17.64 13.99
CA GLY A 99 11.56 -18.63 13.94
C GLY A 99 11.82 -19.77 12.97
N VAL A 100 10.89 -20.73 12.96
CA VAL A 100 10.91 -21.88 12.07
C VAL A 100 9.90 -21.68 10.96
N VAL A 101 10.32 -21.90 9.71
CA VAL A 101 9.43 -21.87 8.55
C VAL A 101 8.41 -23.00 8.65
N THR A 102 7.12 -22.68 8.66
CA THR A 102 6.01 -23.65 8.70
C THR A 102 5.33 -23.84 7.36
N ALA A 103 5.38 -22.82 6.48
CA ALA A 103 4.91 -22.90 5.10
C ALA A 103 5.77 -22.01 4.20
N VAL A 104 5.86 -22.40 2.93
CA VAL A 104 6.65 -21.72 1.90
C VAL A 104 5.70 -21.29 0.79
N GLY A 105 5.67 -19.99 0.48
CA GLY A 105 4.88 -19.45 -0.61
C GLY A 105 5.56 -19.66 -1.96
N ASP A 106 4.78 -19.61 -3.04
CA ASP A 106 5.28 -19.73 -4.41
C ASP A 106 6.41 -18.73 -4.70
N GLY A 107 7.44 -19.19 -5.42
CA GLY A 107 8.61 -18.36 -5.78
C GLY A 107 9.74 -18.32 -4.74
N ILE A 108 9.55 -18.97 -3.58
CA ILE A 108 10.61 -19.19 -2.60
C ILE A 108 11.33 -20.51 -2.89
N THR A 109 12.66 -20.46 -2.93
CA THR A 109 13.52 -21.61 -3.29
C THR A 109 14.75 -21.73 -2.40
N ASP A 110 15.00 -20.75 -1.54
CA ASP A 110 16.20 -20.62 -0.71
C ASP A 110 16.02 -21.19 0.71
N VAL A 111 14.80 -21.56 1.09
CA VAL A 111 14.46 -22.20 2.38
C VAL A 111 13.33 -23.22 2.18
N SER A 112 13.19 -24.13 3.15
CA SER A 112 12.14 -25.15 3.19
C SER A 112 11.42 -25.15 4.54
N VAL A 113 10.27 -25.82 4.63
CA VAL A 113 9.58 -26.06 5.91
C VAL A 113 10.55 -26.73 6.89
N GLY A 114 10.61 -26.22 8.12
CA GLY A 114 11.59 -26.62 9.14
C GLY A 114 12.87 -25.78 9.17
N SER A 115 13.12 -24.94 8.17
CA SER A 115 14.30 -24.05 8.16
C SER A 115 14.21 -23.01 9.28
N LEU A 116 15.33 -22.77 9.96
CA LEU A 116 15.47 -21.71 10.95
C LEU A 116 15.84 -20.40 10.24
N VAL A 117 15.06 -19.35 10.47
CA VAL A 117 15.23 -18.03 9.83
C VAL A 117 15.22 -16.90 10.84
N ALA A 118 16.08 -15.90 10.64
CA ALA A 118 15.96 -14.61 11.28
C ALA A 118 15.12 -13.70 10.38
N CYS A 119 14.18 -12.95 10.96
CA CYS A 119 13.23 -12.13 10.22
C CYS A 119 13.30 -10.67 10.67
N ALA A 120 13.12 -9.80 9.69
CA ALA A 120 13.10 -8.35 9.79
C ALA A 120 11.79 -7.78 9.25
N GLY A 121 11.64 -6.46 9.38
CA GLY A 121 10.51 -5.74 8.81
C GLY A 121 9.51 -5.28 9.84
N ASN A 122 9.28 -3.96 9.87
CA ASN A 122 8.12 -3.40 10.53
C ASN A 122 6.86 -3.90 9.81
N GLU A 123 5.89 -4.46 10.54
CA GLU A 123 4.69 -5.13 10.00
C GLU A 123 4.88 -6.58 9.52
N HIS A 124 6.11 -7.11 9.54
CA HIS A 124 6.40 -8.49 9.08
C HIS A 124 7.04 -9.37 10.15
N ALA A 125 7.99 -8.84 10.93
CA ALA A 125 8.64 -9.56 12.02
C ALA A 125 8.07 -9.14 13.38
N LEU A 126 6.76 -9.37 13.59
CA LEU A 126 6.01 -8.87 14.74
C LEU A 126 6.18 -9.75 15.99
N HIS A 127 5.86 -9.18 17.14
CA HIS A 127 5.63 -9.94 18.38
C HIS A 127 4.30 -10.72 18.27
N ALA A 128 4.33 -11.81 17.53
CA ALA A 128 3.21 -12.69 17.24
C ALA A 128 3.70 -14.14 17.15
N GLU A 129 2.81 -15.10 17.41
CA GLU A 129 3.16 -16.53 17.34
C GLU A 129 3.51 -16.99 15.91
N LEU A 130 2.87 -16.39 14.90
CA LEU A 130 3.04 -16.72 13.49
C LEU A 130 3.15 -15.44 12.65
N ASN A 131 4.11 -15.39 11.73
CA ASN A 131 4.37 -14.23 10.90
C ASN A 131 4.55 -14.62 9.44
N TRP A 132 3.89 -13.92 8.51
CA TRP A 132 4.23 -14.02 7.09
C TRP A 132 5.30 -12.97 6.75
N VAL A 133 6.44 -13.45 6.26
CA VAL A 133 7.65 -12.64 6.03
C VAL A 133 8.06 -12.73 4.55
N PRO A 134 8.15 -11.60 3.83
CA PRO A 134 8.63 -11.56 2.44
C PRO A 134 10.07 -12.03 2.28
N LYS A 135 10.41 -12.54 1.09
CA LYS A 135 11.74 -13.08 0.72
C LYS A 135 12.93 -12.23 1.16
N ASN A 136 12.85 -10.92 0.98
CA ASN A 136 13.95 -9.99 1.23
C ASN A 136 14.01 -9.49 2.68
N LEU A 137 13.11 -9.97 3.54
CA LEU A 137 13.02 -9.61 4.95
C LEU A 137 13.31 -10.80 5.88
N TYR A 138 13.84 -11.90 5.37
CA TYR A 138 14.41 -12.97 6.19
C TYR A 138 15.77 -13.42 5.66
N ALA A 139 16.52 -14.11 6.53
CA ALA A 139 17.75 -14.82 6.18
C ALA A 139 17.81 -16.17 6.91
N PRO A 140 18.33 -17.23 6.28
CA PRO A 140 18.63 -18.49 6.96
C PRO A 140 19.59 -18.27 8.14
N VAL A 141 19.33 -18.92 9.26
CA VAL A 141 20.21 -18.87 10.43
C VAL A 141 21.35 -19.87 10.25
N PRO A 142 22.62 -19.46 10.39
CA PRO A 142 23.76 -20.39 10.38
C PRO A 142 23.61 -21.46 11.47
N THR A 143 23.98 -22.72 11.18
CA THR A 143 23.80 -23.85 12.10
C THR A 143 24.50 -23.69 13.45
N ALA A 144 25.59 -22.92 13.51
CA ALA A 144 26.32 -22.64 14.74
C ALA A 144 25.64 -21.57 15.63
N LEU A 145 24.67 -20.83 15.12
CA LEU A 145 24.05 -19.70 15.83
C LEU A 145 22.74 -20.12 16.50
N SER A 146 22.62 -19.83 17.80
CA SER A 146 21.40 -20.13 18.55
C SER A 146 20.21 -19.28 18.08
N PRO A 147 18.96 -19.79 18.13
CA PRO A 147 17.78 -19.02 17.75
C PRO A 147 17.61 -17.70 18.51
N GLN A 148 17.93 -17.70 19.80
CA GLN A 148 17.88 -16.52 20.68
C GLN A 148 18.86 -15.43 20.21
N HIS A 149 20.06 -15.79 19.75
CA HIS A 149 21.01 -14.83 19.19
C HIS A 149 20.59 -14.34 17.81
N ALA A 150 20.06 -15.24 16.97
CA ALA A 150 19.56 -14.87 15.64
C ALA A 150 18.40 -13.85 15.69
N ALA A 151 17.63 -13.78 16.78
CA ALA A 151 16.59 -12.77 16.96
C ALA A 151 17.14 -11.32 17.00
N PHE A 152 18.44 -11.13 17.19
CA PHE A 152 19.11 -9.82 17.07
C PHE A 152 19.38 -9.39 15.62
N GLY A 153 19.10 -10.24 14.64
CA GLY A 153 19.44 -10.01 13.24
C GLY A 153 19.07 -8.62 12.72
N THR A 154 17.85 -8.15 12.97
CA THR A 154 17.40 -6.84 12.47
C THR A 154 18.09 -5.68 13.18
N VAL A 155 18.24 -5.72 14.50
CA VAL A 155 18.94 -4.65 15.24
C VAL A 155 20.43 -4.62 14.92
N GLY A 156 21.03 -5.80 14.72
CA GLY A 156 22.39 -5.96 14.23
C GLY A 156 22.58 -5.36 12.83
N SER A 157 21.61 -5.57 11.95
CA SER A 157 21.60 -4.97 10.61
C SER A 157 21.50 -3.44 10.64
N ILE A 158 20.74 -2.88 11.60
CA ILE A 158 20.66 -1.42 11.81
C ILE A 158 22.02 -0.87 12.23
N ALA A 159 22.66 -1.50 13.22
CA ALA A 159 24.00 -1.13 13.67
C ALA A 159 25.02 -1.25 12.53
N MET A 160 24.97 -2.34 11.76
CA MET A 160 25.86 -2.60 10.62
C MET A 160 25.71 -1.57 9.51
N GLN A 161 24.48 -1.18 9.18
CA GLN A 161 24.27 -0.10 8.22
C GLN A 161 24.86 1.21 8.72
N GLY A 162 24.73 1.50 10.03
CA GLY A 162 25.38 2.64 10.67
C GLY A 162 26.89 2.63 10.46
N VAL A 163 27.55 1.53 10.83
CA VAL A 163 29.01 1.34 10.64
C VAL A 163 29.40 1.53 9.17
N ARG A 164 28.62 0.99 8.22
CA ARG A 164 28.89 1.16 6.78
C ARG A 164 28.81 2.60 6.31
N GLN A 165 27.93 3.42 6.88
CA GLN A 165 27.89 4.85 6.56
C GLN A 165 29.12 5.61 7.05
N GLY A 166 29.85 5.09 8.04
CA GLY A 166 31.10 5.70 8.51
C GLY A 166 32.32 5.38 7.64
N GLU A 167 32.21 4.39 6.74
CA GLU A 167 33.32 3.91 5.88
C GLU A 167 34.63 3.64 6.65
N PRO A 168 34.59 2.91 7.79
CA PRO A 168 35.75 2.70 8.64
C PRO A 168 36.89 1.99 7.91
N GLN A 169 38.11 2.41 8.21
CA GLN A 169 39.36 1.81 7.77
C GLN A 169 40.08 1.14 8.93
N LEU A 170 40.94 0.18 8.62
CA LEU A 170 41.80 -0.48 9.60
C LEU A 170 42.69 0.56 10.30
N GLY A 171 42.63 0.62 11.62
CA GLY A 171 43.41 1.55 12.44
C GLY A 171 42.72 2.87 12.75
N ASP A 172 41.52 3.12 12.24
CA ASP A 172 40.74 4.30 12.62
C ASP A 172 40.40 4.30 14.12
N VAL A 173 40.13 5.49 14.65
CA VAL A 173 39.56 5.67 16.00
C VAL A 173 38.16 6.24 15.87
N ALA A 174 37.18 5.60 16.52
CA ALA A 174 35.78 5.99 16.47
C ALA A 174 35.22 6.32 17.86
N LEU A 175 34.31 7.28 17.91
CA LEU A 175 33.52 7.64 19.10
C LEU A 175 32.08 7.14 18.93
N VAL A 176 31.55 6.39 19.90
CA VAL A 176 30.14 5.97 19.92
C VAL A 176 29.42 6.70 21.04
N ILE A 177 28.49 7.59 20.69
CA ILE A 177 27.70 8.38 21.64
C ILE A 177 26.31 7.73 21.80
N GLY A 178 26.04 7.22 23.00
CA GLY A 178 24.87 6.43 23.36
C GLY A 178 25.17 4.93 23.27
N LEU A 179 25.37 4.29 24.43
CA LEU A 179 25.73 2.87 24.59
C LEU A 179 24.52 2.01 24.99
N GLY A 180 23.33 2.35 24.46
CA GLY A 180 22.18 1.45 24.44
C GLY A 180 22.39 0.28 23.48
N LEU A 181 21.34 -0.52 23.21
CA LEU A 181 21.45 -1.74 22.38
C LEU A 181 22.19 -1.53 21.05
N ILE A 182 21.82 -0.51 20.27
CA ILE A 182 22.49 -0.23 18.99
C ILE A 182 23.94 0.21 19.19
N GLY A 183 24.22 1.04 20.19
CA GLY A 183 25.59 1.48 20.50
C GLY A 183 26.51 0.32 20.87
N GLN A 184 26.02 -0.62 21.69
CA GLN A 184 26.76 -1.84 22.05
C GLN A 184 27.11 -2.68 20.81
N LEU A 185 26.18 -2.81 19.86
CA LEU A 185 26.43 -3.54 18.61
C LEU A 185 27.40 -2.78 17.68
N VAL A 186 27.31 -1.46 17.63
CA VAL A 186 28.24 -0.60 16.86
C VAL A 186 29.67 -0.74 17.39
N VAL A 187 29.87 -0.74 18.71
CA VAL A 187 31.18 -0.96 19.35
C VAL A 187 31.81 -2.26 18.85
N GLN A 188 31.07 -3.37 18.93
CA GLN A 188 31.57 -4.68 18.51
C GLN A 188 31.86 -4.75 17.00
N LEU A 189 30.99 -4.18 16.17
CA LEU A 189 31.16 -4.17 14.72
C LEU A 189 32.37 -3.34 14.27
N LEU A 190 32.62 -2.21 14.94
CA LEU A 190 33.82 -1.40 14.71
C LEU A 190 35.08 -2.14 15.16
N GLY A 191 35.05 -2.78 16.32
CA GLY A 191 36.15 -3.64 16.78
C GLY A 191 36.45 -4.77 15.80
N ALA A 192 35.42 -5.43 15.26
CA ALA A 192 35.56 -6.46 14.23
C ALA A 192 36.11 -5.92 12.89
N ALA A 193 35.92 -4.62 12.61
CA ALA A 193 36.52 -3.91 11.48
C ALA A 193 37.95 -3.40 11.75
N GLY A 194 38.52 -3.67 12.93
CA GLY A 194 39.86 -3.22 13.33
C GLY A 194 39.94 -1.74 13.72
N VAL A 195 38.82 -1.15 14.14
CA VAL A 195 38.71 0.23 14.62
C VAL A 195 38.83 0.25 16.15
N THR A 196 39.55 1.22 16.70
CA THR A 196 39.59 1.46 18.15
C THR A 196 38.40 2.31 18.57
N VAL A 197 37.62 1.84 19.55
CA VAL A 197 36.35 2.50 19.92
C VAL A 197 36.42 3.16 21.30
N ILE A 198 35.98 4.41 21.38
CA ILE A 198 35.72 5.13 22.62
C ILE A 198 34.21 5.28 22.78
N GLY A 199 33.66 4.89 23.93
CA GLY A 199 32.23 4.96 24.21
C GLY A 199 31.85 6.12 25.12
N VAL A 200 30.66 6.68 24.89
CA VAL A 200 30.09 7.74 25.75
C VAL A 200 28.64 7.43 26.08
N ASP A 201 28.34 7.25 27.36
CA ASP A 201 26.96 7.12 27.86
C ASP A 201 26.87 7.62 29.31
N PRO A 202 25.77 8.27 29.72
CA PRO A 202 25.57 8.67 31.10
C PRO A 202 25.39 7.49 32.08
N ASP A 203 25.01 6.29 31.61
CA ASP A 203 24.85 5.11 32.46
C ASP A 203 26.18 4.33 32.60
N PRO A 204 26.80 4.30 33.79
CA PRO A 204 28.07 3.60 33.99
C PRO A 204 27.96 2.09 33.72
N THR A 205 26.78 1.49 33.87
CA THR A 205 26.55 0.07 33.59
C THR A 205 26.70 -0.23 32.10
N ARG A 206 26.24 0.69 31.24
CA ARG A 206 26.37 0.57 29.78
C ARG A 206 27.81 0.81 29.32
N CYS A 207 28.52 1.74 29.98
CA CYS A 207 29.95 1.93 29.77
C CYS A 207 30.75 0.65 30.09
N ALA A 208 30.53 0.06 31.26
CA ALA A 208 31.19 -1.19 31.65
C ALA A 208 30.87 -2.36 30.70
N LEU A 209 29.62 -2.45 30.24
CA LEU A 209 29.22 -3.44 29.23
C LEU A 209 29.96 -3.23 27.91
N ALA A 210 30.05 -1.98 27.43
CA ALA A 210 30.74 -1.65 26.17
C ALA A 210 32.24 -1.98 26.23
N GLU A 211 32.89 -1.71 27.36
CA GLU A 211 34.29 -2.10 27.59
C GLU A 211 34.45 -3.63 27.59
N SER A 212 33.52 -4.36 28.22
CA SER A 212 33.55 -5.82 28.22
C SER A 212 33.41 -6.46 26.83
N VAL A 213 32.83 -5.74 25.87
CA VAL A 213 32.64 -6.19 24.48
C VAL A 213 33.57 -5.50 23.47
N GLY A 214 34.59 -4.78 23.95
CA GLY A 214 35.71 -4.32 23.11
C GLY A 214 35.89 -2.82 22.94
N ALA A 215 35.14 -1.96 23.63
CA ALA A 215 35.48 -0.55 23.71
C ALA A 215 36.80 -0.37 24.50
N ALA A 216 37.70 0.47 24.00
CA ALA A 216 38.98 0.75 24.64
C ALA A 216 38.81 1.55 25.94
N LEU A 217 37.82 2.44 25.97
CA LEU A 217 37.44 3.23 27.14
C LEU A 217 36.01 3.74 26.98
N CYS A 218 35.24 3.75 28.06
CA CYS A 218 33.93 4.37 28.12
C CYS A 218 33.79 5.31 29.33
N ALA A 219 33.14 6.46 29.15
CA ALA A 219 32.85 7.35 30.27
C ALA A 219 31.63 8.26 30.00
N ALA A 220 31.20 8.95 31.05
CA ALA A 220 30.07 9.88 30.97
C ALA A 220 30.38 11.09 30.06
N PRO A 221 29.35 11.66 29.39
CA PRO A 221 29.53 12.85 28.56
C PRO A 221 30.07 14.03 29.38
N GLY A 222 31.05 14.74 28.83
CA GLY A 222 31.69 15.89 29.49
C GLY A 222 32.70 15.53 30.58
N SER A 223 33.07 14.26 30.74
CA SER A 223 34.19 13.87 31.61
C SER A 223 35.54 14.11 30.91
N ASP A 224 36.52 14.59 31.67
CA ASP A 224 37.90 14.77 31.19
C ASP A 224 38.50 13.45 30.67
N THR A 225 38.02 12.32 31.17
CA THR A 225 38.43 10.97 30.77
C THR A 225 38.22 10.72 29.27
N VAL A 226 37.07 11.12 28.70
CA VAL A 226 36.81 10.94 27.27
C VAL A 226 37.76 11.80 26.44
N GLU A 227 37.96 13.07 26.84
CA GLU A 227 38.80 14.01 26.11
C GLU A 227 40.28 13.57 26.13
N MET A 228 40.75 13.11 27.29
CA MET A 228 42.09 12.55 27.45
C MET A 228 42.28 11.26 26.64
N ALA A 229 41.28 10.38 26.61
CA ALA A 229 41.34 9.14 25.83
C ALA A 229 41.38 9.42 24.33
N VAL A 230 40.53 10.33 23.83
CA VAL A 230 40.59 10.78 22.43
C VAL A 230 41.96 11.37 22.14
N ALA A 231 42.44 12.32 22.95
CA ALA A 231 43.76 12.93 22.73
C ALA A 231 44.90 11.89 22.72
N SER A 232 44.87 10.92 23.63
CA SER A 232 45.88 9.87 23.72
C SER A 232 45.85 8.91 22.52
N LEU A 233 44.66 8.48 22.10
CA LEU A 233 44.51 7.46 21.05
C LEU A 233 44.66 8.04 19.65
N THR A 234 44.41 9.34 19.47
CA THR A 234 44.46 10.00 18.16
C THR A 234 45.65 10.96 18.04
N GLY A 235 46.58 10.99 18.99
CA GLY A 235 47.68 11.97 19.01
C GLY A 235 47.20 13.43 19.07
N GLY A 236 46.03 13.69 19.66
CA GLY A 236 45.42 15.03 19.76
C GLY A 236 44.63 15.48 18.52
N HIS A 237 44.56 14.67 17.47
CA HIS A 237 43.86 15.06 16.23
C HIS A 237 42.32 15.02 16.33
N GLY A 238 41.75 14.22 17.23
CA GLY A 238 40.32 13.90 17.24
C GLY A 238 40.01 12.59 16.50
N VAL A 239 38.81 12.05 16.70
CA VAL A 239 38.38 10.76 16.13
C VAL A 239 38.02 10.88 14.64
N ASP A 240 38.23 9.80 13.88
CA ASP A 240 37.91 9.69 12.46
C ASP A 240 36.41 9.68 12.20
N GLN A 241 35.69 8.91 13.01
CA GLN A 241 34.24 8.78 12.95
C GLN A 241 33.57 8.99 14.30
N VAL A 242 32.38 9.57 14.28
CA VAL A 242 31.46 9.61 15.42
C VAL A 242 30.14 8.95 15.03
N TYR A 243 29.65 8.03 15.86
CA TYR A 243 28.36 7.37 15.68
C TYR A 243 27.38 7.84 16.75
N LEU A 244 26.30 8.49 16.32
CA LEU A 244 25.21 8.96 17.18
C LEU A 244 24.16 7.85 17.30
N ALA A 245 24.24 7.08 18.38
CA ALA A 245 23.27 6.05 18.75
C ALA A 245 22.37 6.47 19.94
N ALA A 246 22.44 7.74 20.34
CA ALA A 246 21.58 8.33 21.35
C ALA A 246 20.22 8.78 20.78
N GLY A 247 19.16 8.64 21.57
CA GLY A 247 17.86 9.24 21.31
C GLY A 247 17.58 10.40 22.27
N GLY A 248 16.78 11.38 21.85
CA GLY A 248 16.34 12.45 22.74
C GLY A 248 16.30 13.83 22.07
N SER A 249 15.88 14.84 22.83
CA SER A 249 15.71 16.21 22.35
C SER A 249 16.89 17.14 22.64
N THR A 250 17.95 16.66 23.28
CA THR A 250 19.13 17.48 23.58
C THR A 250 20.07 17.54 22.37
N ASN A 251 20.79 18.65 22.22
CA ASN A 251 21.78 18.83 21.17
C ASN A 251 23.21 18.42 21.60
N GLN A 252 23.38 18.02 22.87
CA GLN A 252 24.67 17.67 23.45
C GLN A 252 25.44 16.58 22.68
N PRO A 253 24.81 15.50 22.16
CA PRO A 253 25.53 14.50 21.37
C PRO A 253 26.21 15.08 20.12
N VAL A 254 25.53 16.02 19.45
CA VAL A 254 25.99 16.68 18.22
C VAL A 254 27.13 17.66 18.52
N GLU A 255 27.01 18.43 19.59
CA GLU A 255 28.07 19.33 20.05
C GLU A 255 29.33 18.57 20.45
N LEU A 256 29.17 17.46 21.19
CA LEU A 256 30.29 16.59 21.58
C LEU A 256 30.94 15.94 20.36
N ALA A 257 30.15 15.49 19.39
CA ALA A 257 30.65 14.94 18.13
C ALA A 257 31.55 15.94 17.41
N ALA A 258 31.10 17.19 17.25
CA ALA A 258 31.91 18.23 16.61
C ALA A 258 33.20 18.53 17.39
N LYS A 259 33.11 18.59 18.72
CA LYS A 259 34.27 18.86 19.59
C LYS A 259 35.35 17.80 19.42
N LEU A 260 34.98 16.52 19.44
CA LEU A 260 35.92 15.40 19.48
C LEU A 260 36.32 14.83 18.11
N SER A 261 35.63 15.22 17.03
CA SER A 261 36.02 14.84 15.66
C SER A 261 37.31 15.53 15.25
N ARG A 262 38.12 14.86 14.42
CA ARG A 262 39.21 15.52 13.70
C ARG A 262 38.71 16.43 12.58
N ASP A 263 39.64 17.22 12.02
CA ASP A 263 39.41 17.90 10.74
C ASP A 263 39.02 16.87 9.66
N ARG A 264 37.96 17.17 8.90
CA ARG A 264 37.32 16.30 7.90
C ARG A 264 36.85 14.95 8.45
N GLY A 265 36.45 14.91 9.72
CA GLY A 265 35.84 13.73 10.35
C GLY A 265 34.41 13.47 9.85
N THR A 266 33.91 12.26 10.08
CA THR A 266 32.54 11.86 9.70
C THR A 266 31.66 11.63 10.92
N VAL A 267 30.47 12.22 10.94
CA VAL A 267 29.44 12.01 11.94
C VAL A 267 28.28 11.23 11.32
N VAL A 268 27.99 10.05 11.85
CA VAL A 268 26.91 9.17 11.38
C VAL A 268 25.77 9.18 12.39
N ASP A 269 24.60 9.63 11.95
CA ASP A 269 23.37 9.54 12.72
C ASP A 269 22.66 8.19 12.49
N ILE A 270 22.48 7.44 13.58
CA ILE A 270 21.73 6.17 13.61
C ILE A 270 20.45 6.33 14.46
N GLY A 271 20.51 7.19 15.48
CA GLY A 271 19.44 7.44 16.43
C GLY A 271 18.42 8.48 15.96
N LYS A 272 17.46 8.79 16.84
CA LYS A 272 16.54 9.93 16.65
C LYS A 272 16.95 11.02 17.63
N CYS A 273 18.13 11.60 17.43
CA CYS A 273 18.63 12.73 18.21
C CYS A 273 18.22 14.07 17.59
N SER A 274 18.24 15.14 18.40
CA SER A 274 18.14 16.49 17.86
C SER A 274 19.40 16.83 17.06
N LEU A 275 19.24 17.28 15.82
CA LEU A 275 20.34 17.59 14.89
C LEU A 275 20.41 19.09 14.59
N ASN A 276 20.63 19.92 15.62
CA ASN A 276 20.93 21.34 15.41
C ASN A 276 22.45 21.53 15.30
N LEU A 277 22.96 21.46 14.08
CA LEU A 277 24.40 21.50 13.79
C LEU A 277 24.99 22.90 14.09
N PRO A 278 25.86 23.07 15.11
CA PRO A 278 26.47 24.36 15.39
C PRO A 278 27.39 24.78 14.24
N TRP A 279 27.00 25.82 13.50
CA TRP A 279 27.62 26.21 12.23
C TRP A 279 29.15 26.26 12.31
N ASN A 280 29.71 27.08 13.20
CA ASN A 280 31.17 27.26 13.28
C ASN A 280 31.91 25.94 13.58
N ALA A 281 31.40 25.14 14.53
CA ALA A 281 32.07 23.91 14.96
C ALA A 281 32.12 22.84 13.85
N TYR A 282 31.07 22.75 13.02
CA TYR A 282 31.03 21.83 11.87
C TYR A 282 31.76 22.41 10.65
N TYR A 283 31.63 23.71 10.42
CA TYR A 283 32.21 24.41 9.26
C TYR A 283 33.74 24.49 9.34
N GLU A 284 34.30 24.85 10.51
CA GLU A 284 35.75 25.01 10.68
C GLU A 284 36.53 23.71 10.49
N LYS A 285 35.92 22.57 10.84
CA LYS A 285 36.50 21.23 10.68
C LYS A 285 36.04 20.53 9.40
N GLU A 286 35.22 21.17 8.56
CA GLU A 286 34.64 20.58 7.35
C GLU A 286 34.03 19.17 7.58
N LEU A 287 33.24 19.02 8.65
CA LEU A 287 32.71 17.72 9.06
C LEU A 287 31.64 17.21 8.09
N SER A 288 31.72 15.93 7.75
CA SER A 288 30.67 15.24 6.99
C SER A 288 29.60 14.69 7.91
N VAL A 289 28.32 14.93 7.60
CA VAL A 289 27.18 14.34 8.34
C VAL A 289 26.44 13.36 7.43
N ARG A 290 26.28 12.11 7.89
CA ARG A 290 25.65 11.03 7.15
C ARG A 290 24.51 10.41 7.95
N PHE A 291 23.45 9.99 7.27
CA PHE A 291 22.28 9.36 7.89
C PHE A 291 22.27 7.86 7.60
N SER A 292 22.11 7.05 8.64
CA SER A 292 21.90 5.62 8.50
C SER A 292 20.43 5.30 8.26
N ARG A 293 20.11 4.81 7.06
CA ARG A 293 18.74 4.36 6.72
C ARG A 293 18.46 2.99 7.33
N SER A 294 18.05 2.95 8.61
CA SER A 294 17.62 1.71 9.29
C SER A 294 18.58 0.54 9.02
N TYR A 295 18.09 -0.62 8.57
CA TYR A 295 18.93 -1.78 8.22
C TYR A 295 19.39 -1.80 6.74
N GLY A 296 19.27 -0.69 6.00
CA GLY A 296 19.99 -0.45 4.75
C GLY A 296 19.14 -0.21 3.48
N PRO A 297 19.80 -0.18 2.31
CA PRO A 297 19.15 -0.15 0.99
C PRO A 297 18.13 -1.28 0.81
N GLY A 298 16.98 -0.95 0.22
CA GLY A 298 15.76 -1.77 0.24
C GLY A 298 14.68 -1.17 1.12
N ARG A 299 15.07 -0.53 2.24
CA ARG A 299 14.10 0.01 3.18
C ARG A 299 13.28 1.12 2.52
N TYR A 300 11.96 1.03 2.64
CA TYR A 300 10.98 1.94 2.02
C TYR A 300 10.85 1.78 0.49
N ASP A 301 11.37 0.69 -0.07
CA ASP A 301 11.14 0.30 -1.45
C ASP A 301 10.21 -0.92 -1.50
N PRO A 302 8.91 -0.74 -1.83
CA PRO A 302 7.96 -1.85 -1.92
C PRO A 302 8.37 -2.92 -2.95
N SER A 303 9.11 -2.56 -4.01
CA SER A 303 9.54 -3.54 -5.00
C SER A 303 10.60 -4.49 -4.44
N TYR A 304 11.43 -3.99 -3.52
CA TYR A 304 12.38 -4.80 -2.79
C TYR A 304 11.72 -5.56 -1.63
N GLU A 305 11.01 -4.86 -0.74
CA GLU A 305 10.49 -5.44 0.51
C GLU A 305 9.29 -6.37 0.28
N LEU A 306 8.37 -6.04 -0.63
CA LEU A 306 7.11 -6.78 -0.79
C LEU A 306 7.09 -7.68 -2.02
N GLU A 307 7.70 -7.23 -3.12
CA GLU A 307 7.68 -7.98 -4.39
C GLU A 307 8.92 -8.88 -4.55
N GLY A 308 9.87 -8.81 -3.62
CA GLY A 308 11.05 -9.67 -3.59
C GLY A 308 12.07 -9.40 -4.71
N ARG A 309 12.03 -8.22 -5.34
CA ARG A 309 12.99 -7.84 -6.40
C ARG A 309 14.28 -7.28 -5.77
N ASP A 310 15.35 -8.06 -5.79
CA ASP A 310 16.65 -7.61 -5.28
C ASP A 310 17.33 -6.63 -6.26
N TYR A 311 18.23 -5.80 -5.72
CA TYR A 311 19.08 -4.92 -6.52
C TYR A 311 20.25 -5.71 -7.13
N PRO A 312 20.68 -5.36 -8.35
CA PRO A 312 21.89 -5.92 -8.93
C PRO A 312 23.10 -5.77 -7.99
N ILE A 313 23.76 -6.89 -7.70
CA ILE A 313 24.86 -6.99 -6.71
C ILE A 313 26.00 -5.99 -6.96
N GLY A 314 26.28 -5.65 -8.22
CA GLY A 314 27.33 -4.69 -8.60
C GLY A 314 26.98 -3.22 -8.37
N TYR A 315 25.70 -2.88 -8.17
CA TYR A 315 25.24 -1.51 -7.93
C TYR A 315 24.94 -1.26 -6.46
N VAL A 316 24.31 -2.22 -5.80
CA VAL A 316 24.02 -2.16 -4.36
C VAL A 316 24.55 -3.45 -3.77
N ARG A 317 25.73 -3.41 -3.13
CA ARG A 317 26.37 -4.60 -2.51
C ARG A 317 25.70 -5.02 -1.20
N TRP A 318 25.09 -4.08 -0.49
CA TRP A 318 24.60 -4.28 0.86
C TRP A 318 23.17 -3.80 0.97
N THR A 319 22.24 -4.73 0.94
CA THR A 319 20.81 -4.49 1.17
C THR A 319 20.41 -4.89 2.59
N GLU A 320 19.17 -4.62 2.97
CA GLU A 320 18.56 -5.09 4.21
C GLU A 320 18.83 -6.58 4.49
N ARG A 321 18.56 -7.45 3.51
CA ARG A 321 18.78 -8.89 3.64
C ARG A 321 20.26 -9.24 3.79
N ARG A 322 21.13 -8.59 3.02
CA ARG A 322 22.58 -8.87 3.05
C ARG A 322 23.28 -8.29 4.27
N ASN A 323 22.75 -7.22 4.87
CA ASN A 323 23.12 -6.75 6.21
C ASN A 323 22.74 -7.81 7.25
N LEU A 324 21.53 -8.36 7.15
CA LEU A 324 21.04 -9.42 8.04
C LEU A 324 21.91 -10.68 7.97
N GLU A 325 22.13 -11.20 6.76
CA GLU A 325 23.01 -12.35 6.53
C GLU A 325 24.43 -12.13 7.07
N CYS A 326 25.01 -10.94 6.82
CA CYS A 326 26.35 -10.61 7.29
C CYS A 326 26.43 -10.52 8.81
N PHE A 327 25.40 -9.97 9.48
CA PHE A 327 25.37 -9.90 10.94
C PHE A 327 25.29 -11.31 11.55
N LEU A 328 24.42 -12.17 11.02
CA LEU A 328 24.29 -13.54 11.48
C LEU A 328 25.58 -14.33 11.27
N ASP A 329 26.27 -14.14 10.14
CA ASP A 329 27.57 -14.77 9.87
C ASP A 329 28.65 -14.32 10.86
N LEU A 330 28.73 -13.03 11.18
CA LEU A 330 29.69 -12.53 12.17
C LEU A 330 29.39 -13.06 13.58
N ALA A 331 28.12 -13.15 13.96
CA ALA A 331 27.71 -13.73 15.23
C ALA A 331 28.02 -15.24 15.30
N ALA A 332 27.80 -15.97 14.20
CA ALA A 332 28.11 -17.40 14.10
C ALA A 332 29.62 -17.72 14.14
N ARG A 333 30.47 -16.73 13.81
CA ARG A 333 31.94 -16.83 13.86
C ARG A 333 32.54 -16.21 15.14
N ASP A 334 31.71 -15.97 16.15
CA ASP A 334 32.08 -15.36 17.43
C ASP A 334 32.82 -14.01 17.28
N LYS A 335 32.53 -13.27 16.20
CA LYS A 335 33.03 -11.90 16.01
C LYS A 335 32.14 -10.85 16.67
N ILE A 336 30.89 -11.22 16.93
CA ILE A 336 29.91 -10.43 17.67
C ILE A 336 29.27 -11.34 18.70
N ASP A 337 29.30 -10.94 19.96
CA ASP A 337 28.66 -11.65 21.07
C ASP A 337 27.48 -10.82 21.60
N VAL A 338 26.27 -11.36 21.39
CA VAL A 338 25.03 -10.73 21.87
C VAL A 338 24.59 -11.28 23.23
N SER A 339 25.23 -12.33 23.75
CA SER A 339 24.86 -12.97 25.01
C SER A 339 24.86 -11.98 26.19
N PRO A 340 25.89 -11.11 26.35
CA PRO A 340 25.91 -10.11 27.42
C PRO A 340 24.82 -9.03 27.29
N LEU A 341 24.24 -8.88 26.09
CA LEU A 341 23.19 -7.89 25.84
C LEU A 341 21.81 -8.40 26.27
N ILE A 342 21.62 -9.73 26.35
CA ILE A 342 20.37 -10.37 26.77
C ILE A 342 20.20 -10.23 28.29
N THR A 343 19.64 -9.09 28.69
CA THR A 343 19.43 -8.77 30.11
C THR A 343 18.14 -9.34 30.69
N HIS A 344 17.18 -9.71 29.84
CA HIS A 344 15.92 -10.30 30.28
C HIS A 344 15.31 -11.20 29.20
N VAL A 345 14.75 -12.33 29.61
CA VAL A 345 13.94 -13.21 28.76
C VAL A 345 12.62 -13.43 29.48
N ALA A 346 11.52 -13.09 28.82
CA ALA A 346 10.16 -13.24 29.34
C ALA A 346 9.36 -14.22 28.48
N GLY A 347 8.36 -14.88 29.06
CA GLY A 347 7.37 -15.62 28.28
C GLY A 347 6.57 -14.66 27.41
N PHE A 348 6.19 -15.09 26.20
CA PHE A 348 5.38 -14.26 25.30
C PHE A 348 4.02 -13.86 25.92
N ASP A 349 3.45 -14.74 26.75
CA ASP A 349 2.19 -14.44 27.47
C ASP A 349 2.33 -13.28 28.48
N ASP A 350 3.54 -13.01 28.96
CA ASP A 350 3.85 -11.93 29.91
C ASP A 350 4.23 -10.62 29.21
N ALA A 351 4.04 -10.53 27.89
CA ALA A 351 4.54 -9.41 27.09
C ALA A 351 4.02 -8.05 27.56
N VAL A 352 2.73 -7.95 27.87
CA VAL A 352 2.11 -6.70 28.32
C VAL A 352 2.70 -6.22 29.65
N GLU A 353 2.95 -7.13 30.59
CA GLU A 353 3.57 -6.81 31.87
C GLU A 353 5.03 -6.40 31.68
N THR A 354 5.77 -7.10 30.83
CA THR A 354 7.17 -6.78 30.50
C THR A 354 7.30 -5.36 29.93
N TYR A 355 6.44 -4.96 28.98
CA TYR A 355 6.44 -3.58 28.47
C TYR A 355 6.08 -2.55 29.56
N ARG A 356 5.17 -2.89 30.48
CA ARG A 356 4.79 -2.01 31.59
C ARG A 356 6.00 -1.77 32.51
N SER A 357 6.67 -2.84 32.96
CA SER A 357 7.86 -2.72 33.81
C SER A 357 9.03 -2.01 33.12
N LEU A 358 9.19 -2.16 31.80
CA LEU A 358 10.16 -1.38 31.01
C LEU A 358 9.81 0.12 30.98
N ASN A 359 8.55 0.45 30.73
CA ASN A 359 8.08 1.83 30.64
C ASN A 359 8.14 2.55 31.99
N ASP A 360 7.82 1.84 33.07
CA ASP A 360 7.79 2.39 34.43
C ASP A 360 9.19 2.45 35.07
N GLY A 361 10.20 1.88 34.40
CA GLY A 361 11.60 1.90 34.81
C GLY A 361 11.97 0.88 35.89
N GLU A 362 11.04 -0.02 36.24
CA GLU A 362 11.27 -1.15 37.16
C GLU A 362 12.23 -2.16 36.56
N LEU A 363 12.06 -2.46 35.27
CA LEU A 363 12.96 -3.32 34.51
C LEU A 363 13.97 -2.46 33.74
N LYS A 364 15.23 -2.48 34.19
CA LYS A 364 16.35 -1.89 33.44
C LYS A 364 17.00 -2.97 32.58
N ALA A 365 16.71 -2.94 31.28
CA ALA A 365 17.22 -3.91 30.32
C ALA A 365 17.87 -3.21 29.12
N VAL A 366 18.93 -3.82 28.59
CA VAL A 366 19.55 -3.43 27.31
C VAL A 366 18.76 -4.07 26.17
N ALA A 367 18.60 -5.39 26.22
CA ALA A 367 17.74 -6.16 25.33
C ALA A 367 16.79 -7.07 26.14
N VAL A 368 15.57 -7.21 25.62
CA VAL A 368 14.56 -8.13 26.16
C VAL A 368 14.09 -9.06 25.05
N LEU A 369 14.13 -10.36 25.29
CA LEU A 369 13.57 -11.37 24.39
C LEU A 369 12.24 -11.89 24.93
N PHE A 370 11.26 -12.05 24.06
CA PHE A 370 10.12 -12.94 24.32
C PHE A 370 10.43 -14.33 23.80
N ALA A 371 10.28 -15.32 24.67
CA ALA A 371 10.31 -16.74 24.33
C ALA A 371 8.88 -17.25 24.13
N TYR A 372 8.66 -17.98 23.03
CA TYR A 372 7.34 -18.49 22.67
C TYR A 372 7.22 -19.97 23.07
N PRO A 373 6.02 -20.42 23.50
CA PRO A 373 5.78 -21.82 23.81
C PRO A 373 6.20 -22.73 22.64
N GLN A 374 6.97 -23.76 22.95
CA GLN A 374 7.28 -24.81 22.01
C GLN A 374 6.28 -25.94 22.24
N ASP A 375 5.32 -26.12 21.34
CA ASP A 375 4.67 -27.43 21.23
C ASP A 375 5.76 -28.45 20.90
N GLU A 376 5.78 -29.61 21.57
CA GLU A 376 6.77 -30.68 21.42
C GLU A 376 7.21 -30.81 19.96
N ALA A 377 8.40 -30.27 19.65
CA ALA A 377 8.93 -30.32 18.31
C ALA A 377 9.23 -31.78 17.96
N PRO A 378 8.98 -32.24 16.71
CA PRO A 378 9.52 -33.50 16.24
C PRO A 378 11.04 -33.44 16.43
N GLU A 379 11.63 -34.48 17.02
CA GLU A 379 13.05 -34.55 17.37
C GLU A 379 13.95 -34.03 16.23
N LEU A 380 14.60 -32.89 16.47
CA LEU A 380 15.62 -32.28 15.60
C LEU A 380 16.91 -33.14 15.46
N SER A 381 16.92 -34.37 16.00
CA SER A 381 18.05 -35.30 15.95
C SER A 381 18.11 -36.15 14.66
N ALA A 382 17.03 -36.24 13.88
CA ALA A 382 16.95 -37.15 12.73
C ALA A 382 17.49 -36.59 11.40
N LEU A 383 17.91 -35.32 11.34
CA LEU A 383 18.36 -34.65 10.11
C LEU A 383 19.89 -34.60 9.92
N ALA A 384 20.67 -35.09 10.89
CA ALA A 384 22.13 -35.18 10.76
C ALA A 384 22.60 -36.41 9.94
N ASP A 385 21.76 -37.45 9.80
CA ASP A 385 22.21 -38.76 9.28
C ASP A 385 21.88 -39.03 7.80
N ASN A 386 21.22 -38.12 7.07
CA ASN A 386 20.80 -38.35 5.68
C ASN A 386 21.32 -37.35 4.65
N VAL A 387 22.50 -36.76 4.87
CA VAL A 387 23.28 -36.15 3.79
C VAL A 387 24.42 -37.10 3.41
N LYS A 388 24.11 -38.13 2.63
CA LYS A 388 25.14 -38.78 1.81
C LYS A 388 25.43 -37.85 0.64
N ILE A 389 26.59 -37.20 0.69
CA ILE A 389 27.18 -36.53 -0.46
C ILE A 389 27.53 -37.65 -1.46
N GLU A 390 26.78 -37.75 -2.56
CA GLU A 390 27.24 -38.53 -3.71
C GLU A 390 28.40 -37.76 -4.35
N GLU A 391 29.60 -38.35 -4.30
CA GLU A 391 30.74 -37.86 -5.08
C GLU A 391 30.44 -38.00 -6.58
N PRO A 392 30.67 -36.96 -7.40
CA PRO A 392 30.48 -37.06 -8.84
C PRO A 392 31.45 -38.08 -9.45
N SER A 393 30.92 -38.94 -10.33
CA SER A 393 31.66 -40.01 -11.00
C SER A 393 32.84 -39.50 -11.83
N ALA A 394 33.87 -40.34 -11.97
CA ALA A 394 35.20 -40.02 -12.49
C ALA A 394 35.28 -39.49 -13.95
N ASP A 395 34.17 -39.40 -14.69
CA ASP A 395 34.16 -38.96 -16.09
C ASP A 395 34.00 -37.43 -16.28
N GLU A 396 33.70 -36.67 -15.22
CA GLU A 396 33.59 -35.19 -15.31
C GLU A 396 34.90 -34.44 -14.95
N ARG A 397 35.99 -35.17 -14.64
CA ARG A 397 37.29 -34.58 -14.23
C ARG A 397 38.29 -34.34 -15.37
N MET A 398 37.93 -34.54 -16.63
CA MET A 398 38.82 -34.26 -17.76
C MET A 398 38.22 -33.24 -18.72
N GLY A 399 38.41 -31.97 -18.40
CA GLY A 399 38.15 -30.86 -19.30
C GLY A 399 38.42 -29.56 -18.61
N LEU A 400 39.71 -29.20 -18.49
CA LEU A 400 40.28 -27.84 -18.39
C LEU A 400 41.58 -27.89 -17.57
N SER A 401 42.69 -28.23 -18.23
CA SER A 401 44.04 -27.93 -17.75
C SER A 401 44.92 -27.48 -18.90
N ASN A 402 45.63 -26.36 -18.64
CA ASN A 402 46.78 -25.80 -19.37
C ASN A 402 46.46 -25.01 -20.65
N GLY A 403 47.01 -23.81 -20.88
CA GLY A 403 48.14 -23.17 -20.20
C GLY A 403 48.33 -21.72 -20.62
N ASN A 404 49.22 -21.08 -19.88
CA ASN A 404 49.58 -19.67 -19.90
C ASN A 404 50.77 -19.41 -20.85
N ALA A 405 50.99 -18.12 -21.17
CA ALA A 405 52.24 -17.46 -21.60
C ALA A 405 52.57 -17.25 -23.10
N ALA A 406 52.60 -15.95 -23.44
CA ALA A 406 53.71 -15.16 -24.00
C ALA A 406 54.23 -15.35 -25.45
N ASP A 407 54.07 -14.26 -26.22
CA ASP A 407 55.07 -13.49 -26.99
C ASP A 407 55.82 -14.15 -28.18
N LYS A 408 55.53 -13.67 -29.41
CA LYS A 408 56.50 -13.04 -30.36
C LYS A 408 55.95 -12.86 -31.79
N THR A 409 56.02 -11.61 -32.28
CA THR A 409 56.41 -11.10 -33.63
C THR A 409 56.17 -11.95 -34.90
N SER A 410 55.41 -11.45 -35.89
CA SER A 410 55.91 -10.69 -37.06
C SER A 410 54.94 -10.68 -38.27
N GLU A 411 54.72 -9.47 -38.80
CA GLU A 411 54.53 -9.06 -40.22
C GLU A 411 53.31 -9.45 -41.10
N ASN A 412 52.68 -8.35 -41.56
CA ASN A 412 52.15 -8.01 -42.90
C ASN A 412 50.81 -8.57 -43.40
N GLY A 413 49.92 -7.63 -43.74
CA GLY A 413 48.79 -7.85 -44.66
C GLY A 413 47.60 -6.91 -44.46
N THR A 414 47.67 -5.71 -45.06
CA THR A 414 46.62 -4.68 -45.19
C THR A 414 45.24 -5.17 -45.65
N THR A 415 44.14 -4.61 -45.10
CA THR A 415 43.09 -3.89 -45.87
C THR A 415 42.16 -3.09 -44.95
N ASN A 416 41.71 -1.93 -45.47
CA ASN A 416 40.97 -0.86 -44.82
C ASN A 416 39.50 -1.18 -44.48
N GLY A 417 39.00 -0.54 -43.41
CA GLY A 417 37.57 -0.41 -43.12
C GLY A 417 37.34 0.29 -41.78
N LYS A 418 37.48 1.62 -41.73
CA LYS A 418 37.24 2.43 -40.53
C LYS A 418 35.76 2.82 -40.42
N VAL A 419 35.28 2.66 -39.19
CA VAL A 419 34.05 3.13 -38.55
C VAL A 419 33.99 4.66 -38.54
N GLU A 420 32.78 5.23 -38.65
CA GLU A 420 32.50 6.57 -38.13
C GLU A 420 31.11 6.67 -37.49
N ILE A 421 31.10 7.42 -36.38
CA ILE A 421 30.04 7.69 -35.43
C ILE A 421 29.47 9.07 -35.78
N GLY A 422 28.16 9.21 -35.94
CA GLY A 422 27.51 10.48 -36.29
C GLY A 422 26.74 11.10 -35.12
N GLY A 423 27.21 12.26 -34.66
CA GLY A 423 26.52 13.15 -33.73
C GLY A 423 25.59 14.17 -34.43
N LEU A 424 24.84 14.89 -33.58
CA LEU A 424 23.90 16.00 -33.85
C LEU A 424 24.45 17.10 -34.79
N PRO A 425 23.57 17.92 -35.40
CA PRO A 425 23.27 19.24 -34.82
C PRO A 425 21.85 19.79 -35.10
N GLY A 426 21.52 20.93 -34.48
CA GLY A 426 20.26 21.65 -34.64
C GLY A 426 20.31 22.96 -35.45
N GLU A 427 19.16 23.64 -35.41
CA GLU A 427 18.82 25.04 -35.71
C GLU A 427 18.70 25.60 -37.16
N ARG A 428 17.46 26.06 -37.43
CA ARG A 428 17.01 27.37 -37.97
C ARG A 428 16.73 27.62 -39.48
N MET A 429 15.48 28.08 -39.66
CA MET A 429 14.94 29.15 -40.52
C MET A 429 14.76 28.95 -42.03
N GLY A 430 13.54 29.24 -42.50
CA GLY A 430 13.24 29.61 -43.89
C GLY A 430 11.75 29.58 -44.23
N LEU A 431 11.07 30.73 -44.17
CA LEU A 431 9.71 30.98 -44.69
C LEU A 431 9.75 31.31 -46.20
N SER A 432 8.80 30.81 -46.99
CA SER A 432 8.11 31.53 -48.10
C SER A 432 7.01 30.60 -48.67
N HIS A 433 5.71 30.88 -48.52
CA HIS A 433 4.84 31.65 -49.44
C HIS A 433 4.97 31.31 -50.93
N GLY A 434 3.85 30.88 -51.52
CA GLY A 434 3.67 30.67 -52.95
C GLY A 434 2.29 30.09 -53.26
N ASP A 435 1.29 30.96 -53.37
CA ASP A 435 -0.01 30.70 -53.98
C ASP A 435 0.12 30.14 -55.40
N THR A 436 -0.81 29.29 -55.83
CA THR A 436 -1.63 29.50 -57.05
C THR A 436 -2.66 28.38 -57.23
N ALA A 437 -3.93 28.79 -57.26
CA ALA A 437 -5.01 28.12 -57.98
C ALA A 437 -4.70 28.18 -59.50
N VAL A 438 -5.32 27.50 -60.46
CA VAL A 438 -6.66 26.96 -60.71
C VAL A 438 -6.45 26.04 -61.93
N ASP A 439 -7.15 24.92 -62.10
CA ASP A 439 -7.81 24.66 -63.38
C ASP A 439 -8.92 23.61 -63.28
N ALA A 440 -9.91 23.77 -64.13
CA ALA A 440 -11.22 23.15 -64.11
C ALA A 440 -11.40 22.10 -65.22
N SER A 441 -12.59 21.47 -65.19
CA SER A 441 -13.27 20.73 -66.27
C SER A 441 -12.83 19.26 -66.46
N GLU A 442 -13.69 18.26 -66.70
CA GLU A 442 -14.98 18.24 -67.40
C GLU A 442 -15.98 17.19 -66.85
N ASN A 443 -17.24 17.47 -67.17
CA ASN A 443 -18.48 16.69 -67.09
C ASN A 443 -18.45 15.20 -67.49
N ALA A 444 -19.29 14.41 -66.82
CA ALA A 444 -20.31 13.61 -67.51
C ALA A 444 -21.50 13.35 -66.56
N ALA A 445 -22.70 13.76 -67.00
CA ALA A 445 -23.99 13.53 -66.36
C ALA A 445 -24.91 12.75 -67.33
N ALA A 446 -25.74 11.86 -66.78
CA ALA A 446 -27.05 11.41 -67.27
C ALA A 446 -27.67 10.59 -66.13
N ASP A 447 -28.55 11.14 -65.30
CA ASP A 447 -30.01 11.37 -65.48
C ASP A 447 -30.83 10.06 -65.55
N GLY A 448 -31.92 10.00 -64.76
CA GLY A 448 -32.84 8.85 -64.78
C GLY A 448 -33.74 8.61 -63.58
N SER A 449 -34.56 9.59 -63.19
CA SER A 449 -35.94 9.45 -62.63
C SER A 449 -36.20 9.06 -61.17
N VAL A 450 -37.23 9.75 -60.65
CA VAL A 450 -37.81 9.78 -59.30
C VAL A 450 -39.07 8.91 -59.27
N GLU A 451 -39.31 8.19 -58.16
CA GLU A 451 -40.66 7.83 -57.74
C GLU A 451 -40.86 7.98 -56.22
N ILE A 452 -42.06 8.45 -55.87
CA ILE A 452 -42.51 8.91 -54.56
C ILE A 452 -43.44 7.82 -54.00
N GLY A 453 -43.23 7.35 -52.78
CA GLY A 453 -44.12 6.40 -52.11
C GLY A 453 -44.07 6.52 -50.58
N GLY A 454 -45.14 7.05 -49.99
CA GLY A 454 -45.35 7.15 -48.53
C GLY A 454 -45.64 5.81 -47.86
N PRO A 455 -45.77 5.79 -46.51
CA PRO A 455 -45.46 4.65 -45.65
C PRO A 455 -46.67 3.74 -45.38
N PRO A 456 -46.47 2.49 -44.92
CA PRO A 456 -47.51 1.76 -44.23
C PRO A 456 -47.26 1.70 -42.71
N ALA A 457 -48.40 1.76 -42.01
CA ALA A 457 -48.57 1.81 -40.57
C ALA A 457 -48.27 0.48 -39.86
N ALA A 458 -48.06 0.60 -38.55
CA ALA A 458 -48.03 -0.47 -37.57
C ALA A 458 -49.35 -1.27 -37.50
N PRO A 459 -49.32 -2.54 -37.07
CA PRO A 459 -50.49 -3.18 -36.50
C PRO A 459 -50.33 -3.38 -34.98
N MET A 460 -51.34 -2.91 -34.24
CA MET A 460 -51.74 -3.49 -32.97
C MET A 460 -52.47 -4.81 -33.23
N GLY A 461 -52.24 -5.84 -32.41
CA GLY A 461 -52.99 -7.09 -32.48
C GLY A 461 -52.64 -8.09 -31.39
N LEU A 462 -53.40 -8.01 -30.29
CA LEU A 462 -54.05 -9.07 -29.51
C LEU A 462 -53.34 -10.41 -29.21
N SER A 463 -53.52 -10.80 -27.95
CA SER A 463 -53.32 -12.11 -27.35
C SER A 463 -53.90 -13.29 -28.15
N HIS A 464 -53.21 -14.44 -28.14
CA HIS A 464 -53.74 -15.77 -27.77
C HIS A 464 -52.62 -16.84 -27.77
N GLY A 465 -52.42 -17.46 -26.60
CA GLY A 465 -52.31 -18.91 -26.37
C GLY A 465 -51.37 -19.84 -27.15
N VAL A 466 -50.40 -20.37 -26.39
CA VAL A 466 -49.95 -21.79 -26.29
C VAL A 466 -49.11 -22.40 -27.41
N GLY A 467 -47.85 -22.70 -27.07
CA GLY A 467 -46.97 -23.67 -27.73
C GLY A 467 -45.83 -24.07 -26.80
N ASN A 468 -46.06 -25.11 -26.00
CA ASN A 468 -45.13 -25.69 -25.02
C ASN A 468 -43.90 -26.31 -25.70
N ALA A 469 -42.69 -25.89 -25.32
CA ALA A 469 -41.47 -26.69 -25.47
C ALA A 469 -40.69 -26.64 -24.15
N ALA A 470 -40.74 -27.76 -23.43
CA ALA A 470 -40.19 -27.92 -22.10
C ALA A 470 -38.65 -28.00 -22.13
N GLY A 471 -37.99 -26.93 -21.68
CA GLY A 471 -36.66 -26.98 -21.08
C GLY A 471 -36.82 -26.77 -19.57
N LEU A 472 -36.64 -27.83 -18.78
CA LEU A 472 -36.72 -27.79 -17.31
C LEU A 472 -35.52 -27.04 -16.73
N THR A 473 -35.53 -25.71 -16.78
CA THR A 473 -34.68 -24.88 -15.92
C THR A 473 -35.32 -24.91 -14.53
N ARG A 474 -34.67 -25.58 -13.56
CA ARG A 474 -35.04 -25.49 -12.14
C ARG A 474 -34.95 -24.02 -11.71
N GLN A 475 -36.06 -23.28 -11.78
CA GLN A 475 -36.22 -22.06 -11.00
C GLN A 475 -36.16 -22.47 -9.53
N ARG A 476 -34.99 -22.28 -8.90
CA ARG A 476 -34.88 -22.29 -7.45
C ARG A 476 -35.84 -21.22 -6.94
N SER A 477 -36.92 -21.66 -6.30
CA SER A 477 -37.76 -20.81 -5.44
C SER A 477 -36.83 -20.05 -4.50
N ALA A 478 -36.67 -18.74 -4.71
CA ALA A 478 -35.85 -17.89 -3.85
C ALA A 478 -36.52 -17.82 -2.48
N VAL A 479 -35.99 -18.58 -1.53
CA VAL A 479 -36.39 -18.50 -0.12
C VAL A 479 -36.07 -17.07 0.34
N ARG A 480 -37.11 -16.27 0.64
CA ARG A 480 -36.95 -14.94 1.23
C ARG A 480 -36.16 -15.09 2.54
N LYS A 481 -34.98 -14.48 2.62
CA LYS A 481 -34.14 -14.49 3.83
C LYS A 481 -34.47 -13.28 4.68
N SER A 482 -34.51 -13.46 6.00
CA SER A 482 -34.67 -12.35 6.96
C SER A 482 -33.40 -11.52 7.09
N THR A 483 -32.23 -12.13 6.87
CA THR A 483 -30.90 -11.52 6.95
C THR A 483 -30.00 -12.04 5.83
N VAL A 484 -29.03 -11.22 5.43
CA VAL A 484 -28.00 -11.52 4.42
C VAL A 484 -26.66 -11.61 5.12
N ARG A 485 -26.03 -12.80 5.05
CA ARG A 485 -24.69 -13.03 5.59
C ARG A 485 -23.65 -12.49 4.62
N ILE A 486 -22.93 -11.47 5.05
CA ILE A 486 -22.00 -10.70 4.24
C ILE A 486 -20.56 -11.13 4.54
N GLY A 487 -19.86 -11.54 3.49
CA GLY A 487 -18.41 -11.57 3.41
C GLY A 487 -17.86 -10.21 2.95
N PHE A 488 -16.76 -9.76 3.52
CA PHE A 488 -16.15 -8.46 3.19
C PHE A 488 -14.66 -8.61 2.92
N ILE A 489 -14.22 -8.36 1.69
CA ILE A 489 -12.81 -8.42 1.27
C ILE A 489 -12.27 -7.00 1.22
N GLY A 490 -11.34 -6.69 2.13
CA GLY A 490 -10.69 -5.37 2.23
C GLY A 490 -11.40 -4.40 3.17
N ALA A 491 -10.97 -4.34 4.44
CA ALA A 491 -11.50 -3.39 5.43
C ALA A 491 -10.69 -2.09 5.51
N GLY A 492 -10.25 -1.56 4.35
CA GLY A 492 -9.42 -0.36 4.28
C GLY A 492 -10.10 0.91 4.77
N ASN A 493 -9.40 2.05 4.67
CA ASN A 493 -9.89 3.34 5.17
C ASN A 493 -11.26 3.74 4.61
N TYR A 494 -11.49 3.50 3.31
CA TYR A 494 -12.77 3.82 2.68
C TYR A 494 -13.90 2.94 3.23
N ALA A 495 -13.74 1.62 3.18
CA ALA A 495 -14.70 0.66 3.76
C ALA A 495 -15.06 1.01 5.21
N SER A 496 -14.05 1.20 6.06
CA SER A 496 -14.20 1.47 7.49
C SER A 496 -14.82 2.83 7.83
N SER A 497 -14.88 3.76 6.89
CA SER A 497 -15.44 5.11 7.12
C SER A 497 -16.73 5.39 6.37
N MET A 498 -16.96 4.73 5.23
CA MET A 498 -18.06 5.03 4.31
C MET A 498 -19.06 3.89 4.13
N LEU A 499 -18.67 2.62 4.30
CA LEU A 499 -19.54 1.47 4.01
C LEU A 499 -19.92 0.69 5.28
N LEU A 500 -18.92 0.20 6.01
CA LEU A 500 -19.11 -0.67 7.18
C LEU A 500 -19.99 -0.05 8.28
N PRO A 501 -19.95 1.26 8.58
CA PRO A 501 -20.89 1.86 9.53
C PRO A 501 -22.36 1.67 9.12
N HIS A 502 -22.67 1.81 7.83
CA HIS A 502 -24.05 1.66 7.34
C HIS A 502 -24.50 0.20 7.28
N LEU A 503 -23.58 -0.73 7.00
CA LEU A 503 -23.88 -2.16 7.05
C LEU A 503 -24.07 -2.65 8.49
N ALA A 504 -23.26 -2.19 9.44
CA ALA A 504 -23.39 -2.56 10.85
C ALA A 504 -24.69 -2.05 11.49
N GLU A 505 -25.23 -0.93 10.99
CA GLU A 505 -26.53 -0.38 11.42
C GLU A 505 -27.74 -1.01 10.67
N ASN A 506 -27.50 -1.84 9.65
CA ASN A 506 -28.57 -2.46 8.86
C ASN A 506 -29.00 -3.80 9.47
N GLU A 507 -30.21 -3.87 10.01
CA GLU A 507 -30.77 -5.08 10.65
C GLU A 507 -30.86 -6.31 9.74
N ARG A 508 -30.84 -6.11 8.42
CA ARG A 508 -30.82 -7.20 7.42
C ARG A 508 -29.43 -7.64 7.03
N ALA A 509 -28.38 -6.96 7.47
CA ALA A 509 -26.99 -7.31 7.19
C ALA A 509 -26.37 -8.03 8.40
N ASP A 510 -25.99 -9.29 8.19
CA ASP A 510 -25.18 -10.04 9.15
C ASP A 510 -23.73 -9.99 8.68
N LEU A 511 -22.90 -9.21 9.37
CA LEU A 511 -21.46 -9.11 9.09
C LEU A 511 -20.79 -10.43 9.50
N HIS A 512 -20.73 -11.38 8.58
CA HIS A 512 -20.32 -12.75 8.87
C HIS A 512 -18.80 -12.92 8.89
N ARG A 513 -18.12 -12.55 7.81
CA ARG A 513 -16.65 -12.73 7.68
C ARG A 513 -15.98 -11.55 7.03
N VAL A 514 -14.88 -11.08 7.61
CA VAL A 514 -13.98 -10.10 6.99
C VAL A 514 -12.65 -10.75 6.59
N VAL A 515 -12.18 -10.47 5.37
CA VAL A 515 -10.87 -10.91 4.86
C VAL A 515 -10.00 -9.70 4.60
N THR A 516 -8.79 -9.69 5.17
CA THR A 516 -7.81 -8.61 4.98
C THR A 516 -6.40 -9.16 4.80
N THR A 517 -5.52 -8.38 4.17
CA THR A 517 -4.13 -8.80 3.93
C THR A 517 -3.28 -8.91 5.20
N SER A 518 -3.65 -8.27 6.31
CA SER A 518 -2.96 -8.43 7.60
C SER A 518 -3.92 -8.87 8.70
N ALA A 519 -3.46 -9.79 9.54
CA ALA A 519 -4.24 -10.35 10.65
C ALA A 519 -4.85 -9.27 11.55
N LEU A 520 -4.06 -8.26 11.92
CA LEU A 520 -4.49 -7.18 12.80
C LEU A 520 -5.58 -6.31 12.18
N SER A 521 -5.54 -6.06 10.86
CA SER A 521 -6.61 -5.31 10.18
C SER A 521 -7.94 -6.05 10.27
N GLY A 522 -7.93 -7.36 10.08
CA GLY A 522 -9.10 -8.23 10.21
C GLY A 522 -9.64 -8.26 11.64
N ALA A 523 -8.76 -8.39 12.63
CA ALA A 523 -9.14 -8.34 14.05
C ALA A 523 -9.73 -6.97 14.45
N ASN A 524 -9.15 -5.87 13.98
CA ASN A 524 -9.67 -4.52 14.20
C ASN A 524 -11.05 -4.34 13.57
N ALA A 525 -11.24 -4.77 12.31
CA ALA A 525 -12.53 -4.70 11.64
C ALA A 525 -13.58 -5.57 12.35
N LYS A 526 -13.21 -6.78 12.77
CA LYS A 526 -14.05 -7.70 13.54
C LYS A 526 -14.56 -7.06 14.83
N ARG A 527 -13.64 -6.59 15.68
CA ARG A 527 -13.99 -5.95 16.96
C ARG A 527 -14.86 -4.71 16.75
N LYS A 528 -14.50 -3.87 15.77
CA LYS A 528 -15.12 -2.56 15.60
C LYS A 528 -16.52 -2.62 14.99
N PHE A 529 -16.73 -3.47 13.99
CA PHE A 529 -17.98 -3.54 13.24
C PHE A 529 -18.83 -4.76 13.62
N GLY A 530 -18.32 -5.66 14.46
CA GLY A 530 -19.06 -6.82 14.93
C GLY A 530 -19.06 -8.00 13.95
N PHE A 531 -17.99 -8.19 13.15
CA PHE A 531 -17.91 -9.40 12.33
C PHE A 531 -17.85 -10.66 13.21
N ARG A 532 -18.46 -11.76 12.76
CA ARG A 532 -18.36 -13.05 13.49
C ARG A 532 -16.98 -13.68 13.33
N HIS A 533 -16.45 -13.63 12.11
CA HIS A 533 -15.18 -14.24 11.73
C HIS A 533 -14.26 -13.22 11.04
N ALA A 534 -12.96 -13.42 11.19
CA ALA A 534 -11.94 -12.72 10.43
C ALA A 534 -10.94 -13.75 9.90
N SER A 535 -10.46 -13.53 8.68
CA SER A 535 -9.43 -14.35 8.05
C SER A 535 -8.46 -13.47 7.27
N THR A 536 -7.33 -14.04 6.90
CA THR A 536 -6.42 -13.46 5.91
C THR A 536 -6.42 -14.26 4.60
N GLU A 537 -7.16 -15.38 4.55
CA GLU A 537 -7.36 -16.22 3.38
C GLU A 537 -8.69 -15.90 2.69
N ILE A 538 -8.65 -15.69 1.38
CA ILE A 538 -9.85 -15.37 0.59
C ILE A 538 -10.76 -16.59 0.45
N ASP A 539 -10.17 -17.78 0.33
CA ASP A 539 -10.93 -19.01 0.10
C ASP A 539 -11.76 -19.43 1.33
N ASP A 540 -11.36 -19.01 2.55
CA ASP A 540 -12.19 -19.14 3.76
C ASP A 540 -13.55 -18.42 3.65
N LEU A 541 -13.62 -17.38 2.83
CA LEU A 541 -14.84 -16.61 2.59
C LEU A 541 -15.58 -17.11 1.36
N LEU A 542 -14.86 -17.39 0.27
CA LEU A 542 -15.48 -17.82 -0.98
C LEU A 542 -16.01 -19.26 -0.90
N GLY A 543 -15.31 -20.15 -0.20
CA GLY A 543 -15.73 -21.54 0.03
C GLY A 543 -16.78 -21.71 1.13
N ASP A 544 -17.13 -20.65 1.86
CA ASP A 544 -18.15 -20.70 2.91
C ASP A 544 -19.55 -20.59 2.29
N ASP A 545 -20.24 -21.72 2.10
CA ASP A 545 -21.61 -21.80 1.57
C ASP A 545 -22.64 -21.02 2.40
N SER A 546 -22.31 -20.65 3.63
CA SER A 546 -23.16 -19.82 4.48
C SER A 546 -23.10 -18.33 4.07
N VAL A 547 -22.08 -17.88 3.35
CA VAL A 547 -22.01 -16.48 2.87
C VAL A 547 -22.96 -16.30 1.69
N ASP A 548 -23.81 -15.27 1.78
CA ASP A 548 -24.85 -14.95 0.80
C ASP A 548 -24.36 -13.87 -0.20
N ALA A 549 -23.60 -12.89 0.29
CA ALA A 549 -23.05 -11.80 -0.53
C ALA A 549 -21.61 -11.46 -0.14
N VAL A 550 -20.83 -10.97 -1.09
CA VAL A 550 -19.43 -10.57 -0.93
C VAL A 550 -19.25 -9.11 -1.34
N PHE A 551 -18.61 -8.33 -0.48
CA PHE A 551 -18.16 -6.98 -0.77
C PHE A 551 -16.68 -6.99 -1.14
N VAL A 552 -16.33 -6.56 -2.35
CA VAL A 552 -14.96 -6.39 -2.83
C VAL A 552 -14.60 -4.91 -2.72
N VAL A 553 -13.81 -4.56 -1.69
CA VAL A 553 -13.43 -3.17 -1.38
C VAL A 553 -11.92 -3.09 -1.19
N THR A 554 -11.21 -3.49 -2.25
CA THR A 554 -9.75 -3.62 -2.29
C THR A 554 -9.14 -2.51 -3.16
N ARG A 555 -7.91 -2.71 -3.66
CA ARG A 555 -7.31 -1.84 -4.67
C ARG A 555 -7.86 -2.20 -6.06
N HIS A 556 -7.86 -1.23 -6.98
CA HIS A 556 -8.55 -1.36 -8.27
C HIS A 556 -8.07 -2.58 -9.07
N SER A 557 -6.76 -2.81 -9.08
CA SER A 557 -6.10 -3.91 -9.79
C SER A 557 -6.62 -5.31 -9.43
N SER A 558 -7.29 -5.46 -8.29
CA SER A 558 -7.81 -6.75 -7.82
C SER A 558 -9.33 -6.93 -8.00
N HIS A 559 -10.06 -5.88 -8.40
CA HIS A 559 -11.53 -5.89 -8.41
C HIS A 559 -12.11 -6.94 -9.36
N ALA A 560 -11.72 -6.94 -10.63
CA ALA A 560 -12.25 -7.87 -11.64
C ALA A 560 -11.98 -9.34 -11.25
N ALA A 561 -10.74 -9.65 -10.85
CA ALA A 561 -10.36 -11.01 -10.46
C ALA A 561 -11.13 -11.52 -9.23
N LEU A 562 -11.31 -10.69 -8.20
CA LEU A 562 -12.06 -11.06 -6.99
C LEU A 562 -13.56 -11.16 -7.27
N THR A 563 -14.11 -10.26 -8.08
CA THR A 563 -15.50 -10.33 -8.56
C THR A 563 -15.77 -11.65 -9.28
N ASN A 564 -14.89 -12.05 -10.22
CA ASN A 564 -15.02 -13.31 -10.94
C ASN A 564 -15.04 -14.51 -10.00
N ARG A 565 -14.11 -14.56 -9.04
CA ARG A 565 -14.07 -15.66 -8.06
C ARG A 565 -15.33 -15.70 -7.20
N ALA A 566 -15.84 -14.55 -6.76
CA ALA A 566 -17.05 -14.48 -5.95
C ALA A 566 -18.32 -14.87 -6.73
N LEU A 567 -18.43 -14.47 -8.00
CA LEU A 567 -19.52 -14.87 -8.89
C LEU A 567 -19.52 -16.38 -9.14
N ARG A 568 -18.33 -16.98 -9.43
CA ARG A 568 -18.17 -18.44 -9.57
C ARG A 568 -18.51 -19.20 -8.29
N ALA A 569 -18.23 -18.63 -7.13
CA ALA A 569 -18.63 -19.17 -5.83
C ALA A 569 -20.14 -19.02 -5.55
N GLY A 570 -20.94 -18.54 -6.51
CA GLY A 570 -22.40 -18.39 -6.40
C GLY A 570 -22.85 -17.29 -5.46
N LYS A 571 -21.97 -16.33 -5.14
CA LYS A 571 -22.26 -15.22 -4.21
C LYS A 571 -22.84 -14.02 -4.98
N ALA A 572 -23.72 -13.26 -4.34
CA ALA A 572 -24.01 -11.91 -4.83
C ALA A 572 -22.81 -11.00 -4.56
N VAL A 573 -22.44 -10.14 -5.49
CA VAL A 573 -21.21 -9.34 -5.42
C VAL A 573 -21.54 -7.86 -5.41
N PHE A 574 -21.06 -7.16 -4.39
CA PHE A 574 -20.90 -5.71 -4.42
C PHE A 574 -19.41 -5.43 -4.60
N VAL A 575 -19.04 -4.62 -5.60
CA VAL A 575 -17.65 -4.23 -5.85
C VAL A 575 -17.53 -2.72 -5.85
N GLU A 576 -16.57 -2.19 -5.10
CA GLU A 576 -16.25 -0.77 -5.19
C GLU A 576 -15.69 -0.44 -6.56
N LYS A 577 -15.86 0.81 -7.00
CA LYS A 577 -15.44 1.21 -8.35
C LYS A 577 -13.91 1.37 -8.45
N PRO A 578 -13.33 1.17 -9.64
CA PRO A 578 -13.97 0.71 -10.88
C PRO A 578 -14.14 -0.81 -10.89
N LEU A 579 -15.06 -1.32 -11.71
CA LEU A 579 -15.23 -2.77 -11.88
C LEU A 579 -14.00 -3.41 -12.54
N ALA A 580 -13.40 -2.72 -13.50
CA ALA A 580 -12.27 -3.17 -14.30
C ALA A 580 -11.40 -1.96 -14.71
N LEU A 581 -10.11 -2.20 -14.96
CA LEU A 581 -9.15 -1.24 -15.47
C LEU A 581 -8.85 -1.41 -16.97
N SER A 582 -9.35 -2.49 -17.58
CA SER A 582 -9.18 -2.74 -19.03
C SER A 582 -10.38 -3.48 -19.63
N ASP A 583 -10.50 -3.45 -20.96
CA ASP A 583 -11.53 -4.20 -21.67
C ASP A 583 -11.42 -5.70 -21.42
N ALA A 584 -10.19 -6.24 -21.35
CA ALA A 584 -9.96 -7.66 -21.09
C ALA A 584 -10.44 -8.08 -19.70
N GLU A 585 -10.20 -7.24 -18.69
CA GLU A 585 -10.73 -7.47 -17.34
C GLU A 585 -12.25 -7.41 -17.30
N PHE A 586 -12.85 -6.41 -17.96
CA PHE A 586 -14.31 -6.30 -18.05
C PHE A 586 -14.93 -7.52 -18.78
N ASP A 587 -14.35 -7.92 -19.92
CA ASP A 587 -14.80 -9.08 -20.68
C ASP A 587 -14.70 -10.37 -19.86
N SER A 588 -13.69 -10.49 -18.98
CA SER A 588 -13.60 -11.63 -18.07
C SER A 588 -14.76 -11.69 -17.06
N VAL A 589 -15.27 -10.53 -16.61
CA VAL A 589 -16.43 -10.44 -15.71
C VAL A 589 -17.69 -10.84 -16.44
N ARG A 590 -17.92 -10.29 -17.64
CA ARG A 590 -19.05 -10.67 -18.47
C ARG A 590 -19.05 -12.17 -18.77
N ALA A 591 -17.93 -12.71 -19.25
CA ALA A 591 -17.79 -14.13 -19.54
C ALA A 591 -18.08 -15.00 -18.29
N THR A 592 -17.71 -14.54 -17.10
CA THR A 592 -18.01 -15.25 -15.84
C THR A 592 -19.51 -15.22 -15.52
N ILE A 593 -20.21 -14.11 -15.78
CA ILE A 593 -21.66 -14.02 -15.62
C ILE A 593 -22.35 -14.97 -16.60
N ASP A 594 -21.93 -14.97 -17.87
CA ASP A 594 -22.48 -15.83 -18.92
C ASP A 594 -22.24 -17.33 -18.60
N GLU A 595 -21.03 -17.65 -18.14
CA GLU A 595 -20.61 -19.00 -17.72
C GLU A 595 -21.44 -19.52 -16.54
N THR A 596 -21.66 -18.69 -15.53
CA THR A 596 -22.26 -19.11 -14.25
C THR A 596 -23.76 -18.87 -14.16
N GLY A 597 -24.32 -18.01 -15.02
CA GLY A 597 -25.66 -17.46 -14.91
C GLY A 597 -25.88 -16.57 -13.68
N ASN A 598 -24.80 -16.19 -12.97
CA ASN A 598 -24.89 -15.36 -11.76
C ASN A 598 -24.73 -13.88 -12.13
N ASP A 599 -25.86 -13.22 -12.37
CA ASP A 599 -25.93 -11.79 -12.71
C ASP A 599 -26.02 -10.87 -11.48
N ARG A 600 -25.84 -11.41 -10.27
CA ARG A 600 -26.02 -10.67 -9.01
C ARG A 600 -24.83 -9.80 -8.68
N LEU A 601 -24.55 -8.82 -9.53
CA LEU A 601 -23.44 -7.88 -9.42
C LEU A 601 -23.96 -6.45 -9.23
N GLN A 602 -23.33 -5.70 -8.32
CA GLN A 602 -23.48 -4.26 -8.20
C GLN A 602 -22.12 -3.59 -8.07
N VAL A 603 -21.90 -2.52 -8.85
CA VAL A 603 -20.76 -1.62 -8.68
C VAL A 603 -21.19 -0.48 -7.75
N GLY A 604 -20.28 -0.01 -6.89
CA GLY A 604 -20.51 1.03 -5.89
C GLY A 604 -20.80 2.44 -6.44
N PHE A 605 -21.71 2.59 -7.41
CA PHE A 605 -22.14 3.87 -7.96
C PHE A 605 -23.18 4.57 -7.06
N ASN A 606 -22.74 5.01 -5.88
CA ASN A 606 -23.60 5.53 -4.84
C ASN A 606 -24.49 6.75 -5.20
N ARG A 607 -24.10 7.58 -6.17
CA ARG A 607 -24.72 8.91 -6.40
C ARG A 607 -26.16 8.86 -6.87
N ARG A 608 -26.52 7.86 -7.69
CA ARG A 608 -27.90 7.63 -8.12
C ARG A 608 -28.86 7.33 -6.96
N PHE A 609 -28.34 6.91 -5.81
CA PHE A 609 -29.10 6.64 -4.59
C PHE A 609 -29.17 7.86 -3.66
N ALA A 610 -28.52 8.97 -3.98
CA ALA A 610 -28.51 10.16 -3.13
C ALA A 610 -29.93 10.76 -2.99
N PRO A 611 -30.41 11.02 -1.76
CA PRO A 611 -31.77 11.51 -1.55
C PRO A 611 -32.09 12.81 -2.29
N LEU A 612 -31.17 13.79 -2.25
CA LEU A 612 -31.36 15.08 -2.91
C LEU A 612 -31.36 14.95 -4.44
N LEU A 613 -30.56 14.04 -4.99
CA LEU A 613 -30.52 13.83 -6.44
C LEU A 613 -31.81 13.13 -6.92
N ASN A 614 -32.30 12.15 -6.16
CA ASN A 614 -33.61 11.53 -6.36
C ASN A 614 -34.76 12.54 -6.27
N GLU A 615 -34.75 13.42 -5.27
CA GLU A 615 -35.73 14.50 -5.16
C GLU A 615 -35.64 15.45 -6.35
N SER A 616 -34.44 15.86 -6.74
CA SER A 616 -34.22 16.75 -7.89
C SER A 616 -34.78 16.15 -9.18
N ARG A 617 -34.57 14.84 -9.41
CA ARG A 617 -35.12 14.13 -10.56
C ARG A 617 -36.65 14.07 -10.53
N ARG A 618 -37.26 13.80 -9.36
CA ARG A 618 -38.73 13.84 -9.21
C ARG A 618 -39.30 15.23 -9.51
N GLN A 619 -38.65 16.29 -9.03
CA GLN A 619 -39.07 17.68 -9.23
C GLN A 619 -38.85 18.14 -10.67
N PHE A 620 -37.80 17.65 -11.33
CA PHE A 620 -37.59 17.88 -12.76
C PHE A 620 -38.66 17.18 -13.62
N GLY A 621 -39.12 16.01 -13.18
CA GLY A 621 -40.16 15.22 -13.85
C GLY A 621 -39.64 14.48 -15.08
N ARG A 622 -40.53 13.76 -15.77
CA ARG A 622 -40.18 13.03 -17.00
C ARG A 622 -39.80 14.00 -18.12
N ARG A 623 -38.74 13.67 -18.88
CA ARG A 623 -38.35 14.40 -20.09
C ARG A 623 -39.12 13.91 -21.32
N VAL A 624 -39.22 14.75 -22.35
CA VAL A 624 -39.81 14.40 -23.65
C VAL A 624 -38.78 14.48 -24.79
N GLY A 625 -37.90 15.49 -24.78
CA GLY A 625 -36.84 15.66 -25.77
C GLY A 625 -35.42 15.43 -25.24
N PRO A 626 -34.40 15.67 -26.09
CA PRO A 626 -32.99 15.57 -25.71
C PRO A 626 -32.62 16.59 -24.63
N ALA A 627 -31.59 16.25 -23.86
CA ALA A 627 -31.08 17.06 -22.77
C ALA A 627 -29.61 17.44 -22.97
N SER A 628 -29.20 18.54 -22.33
CA SER A 628 -27.79 18.93 -22.20
C SER A 628 -27.40 18.93 -20.72
N VAL A 629 -26.33 18.21 -20.40
CA VAL A 629 -25.83 18.07 -19.02
C VAL A 629 -24.40 18.61 -18.92
N ARG A 630 -24.14 19.43 -17.90
CA ARG A 630 -22.78 19.82 -17.50
C ARG A 630 -22.52 19.34 -16.10
N TYR A 631 -21.47 18.55 -15.91
CA TYR A 631 -21.04 18.05 -14.62
C TYR A 631 -19.59 18.49 -14.36
N LEU A 632 -19.40 19.41 -13.43
CA LEU A 632 -18.07 19.81 -12.95
C LEU A 632 -17.72 19.04 -11.69
N VAL A 633 -16.54 18.43 -11.69
CA VAL A 633 -15.93 17.71 -10.56
C VAL A 633 -14.59 18.36 -10.23
N ASN A 634 -14.54 19.07 -9.12
CA ASN A 634 -13.34 19.67 -8.54
C ASN A 634 -12.71 18.68 -7.54
N ALA A 635 -11.92 17.74 -8.06
CA ALA A 635 -11.37 16.62 -7.30
C ALA A 635 -10.21 17.02 -6.37
N GLY A 636 -9.59 18.18 -6.60
CA GLY A 636 -8.42 18.68 -5.85
C GLY A 636 -7.14 17.87 -6.11
N SER A 637 -6.02 18.27 -5.51
CA SER A 637 -4.72 17.59 -5.70
C SER A 637 -4.58 16.32 -4.87
N LEU A 638 -3.75 15.38 -5.34
CA LEU A 638 -3.32 14.20 -4.57
C LEU A 638 -2.03 14.50 -3.80
N ASP A 639 -1.88 13.86 -2.64
CA ASP A 639 -0.59 13.81 -1.94
C ASP A 639 0.42 12.97 -2.75
N GLY A 640 1.70 13.35 -2.73
CA GLY A 640 2.77 12.70 -3.53
C GLY A 640 3.02 11.20 -3.24
N GLY A 641 2.44 10.65 -2.16
CA GLY A 641 2.50 9.22 -1.82
C GLY A 641 1.17 8.47 -1.96
N SER A 642 0.23 9.01 -2.75
CA SER A 642 -1.07 8.36 -2.98
C SER A 642 -0.91 7.08 -3.78
N TRP A 643 -1.57 5.99 -3.38
CA TRP A 643 -1.52 4.71 -4.11
C TRP A 643 -2.07 4.82 -5.56
N TYR A 644 -2.87 5.85 -5.85
CA TYR A 644 -3.33 6.19 -7.20
C TYR A 644 -2.20 6.53 -8.18
N THR A 645 -0.98 6.79 -7.72
CA THR A 645 0.17 7.07 -8.60
C THR A 645 0.90 5.80 -9.06
N HIS A 646 0.53 4.63 -8.54
CA HIS A 646 1.09 3.36 -8.98
C HIS A 646 0.47 2.95 -10.31
N GLY A 647 1.29 2.69 -11.32
CA GLY A 647 0.82 2.43 -12.70
C GLY A 647 -0.18 1.27 -12.83
N ALA A 648 -0.12 0.28 -11.94
CA ALA A 648 -1.06 -0.86 -11.93
C ALA A 648 -2.49 -0.51 -11.47
N GLU A 649 -2.71 0.68 -10.91
CA GLU A 649 -3.99 1.07 -10.30
C GLU A 649 -4.88 1.91 -11.24
N GLY A 650 -4.43 2.11 -12.49
CA GLY A 650 -5.10 2.93 -13.49
C GLY A 650 -5.03 4.44 -13.20
N SER A 651 -5.62 5.25 -14.07
CA SER A 651 -5.71 6.69 -13.81
C SER A 651 -6.67 7.00 -12.67
N ARG A 652 -6.51 8.19 -12.05
CA ARG A 652 -7.47 8.68 -11.05
C ARG A 652 -8.88 8.78 -11.63
N PHE A 653 -9.01 9.13 -12.91
CA PHE A 653 -10.30 9.17 -13.58
C PHE A 653 -10.86 7.76 -13.80
N ALA A 654 -10.08 6.77 -14.20
CA ALA A 654 -10.55 5.38 -14.22
C ALA A 654 -11.09 4.95 -12.85
N GLY A 655 -10.42 5.41 -11.79
CA GLY A 655 -10.84 5.19 -10.41
C GLY A 655 -12.09 5.93 -9.94
N GLU A 656 -12.52 7.05 -10.52
CA GLU A 656 -13.67 7.83 -9.97
C GLU A 656 -14.72 8.19 -11.04
N GLY A 657 -14.31 8.30 -12.30
CA GLY A 657 -15.05 8.79 -13.45
C GLY A 657 -16.35 8.03 -13.72
N GLY A 658 -16.35 6.72 -13.48
CA GLY A 658 -17.54 5.89 -13.61
C GLY A 658 -18.70 6.38 -12.76
N HIS A 659 -18.47 6.94 -11.55
CA HIS A 659 -19.55 7.53 -10.76
C HIS A 659 -20.24 8.70 -11.46
N PHE A 660 -19.48 9.51 -12.19
CA PHE A 660 -20.01 10.72 -12.81
C PHE A 660 -20.76 10.35 -14.10
N ILE A 661 -20.21 9.43 -14.89
CA ILE A 661 -20.87 8.87 -16.08
C ILE A 661 -22.16 8.16 -15.67
N ASP A 662 -22.12 7.34 -14.63
CA ASP A 662 -23.29 6.67 -14.04
C ASP A 662 -24.39 7.67 -13.65
N THR A 663 -24.00 8.75 -12.95
CA THR A 663 -24.94 9.78 -12.50
C THR A 663 -25.64 10.43 -13.68
N VAL A 664 -24.90 10.78 -14.73
CA VAL A 664 -25.46 11.39 -15.95
C VAL A 664 -26.40 10.43 -16.65
N SER A 665 -25.96 9.19 -16.88
CA SER A 665 -26.73 8.13 -17.54
C SER A 665 -28.03 7.85 -16.78
N TRP A 666 -27.95 7.76 -15.44
CA TRP A 666 -29.12 7.60 -14.58
C TRP A 666 -30.08 8.79 -14.68
N MET A 667 -29.59 10.05 -14.69
CA MET A 667 -30.44 11.24 -14.86
C MET A 667 -31.13 11.27 -16.23
N LEU A 668 -30.41 10.84 -17.27
CA LEU A 668 -30.92 10.71 -18.63
C LEU A 668 -31.78 9.45 -18.81
N ALA A 669 -31.76 8.49 -17.89
CA ALA A 669 -32.46 7.21 -18.06
C ALA A 669 -32.08 6.49 -19.36
N ASP A 670 -30.81 6.62 -19.76
CA ASP A 670 -30.25 6.06 -20.99
C ASP A 670 -28.74 5.91 -20.83
N ASP A 671 -28.12 5.04 -21.60
CA ASP A 671 -26.69 4.73 -21.53
C ASP A 671 -25.91 5.42 -22.67
N PRO A 672 -24.64 5.80 -22.46
CA PRO A 672 -23.87 6.54 -23.47
C PRO A 672 -23.51 5.64 -24.66
N VAL A 673 -23.44 6.24 -25.86
CA VAL A 673 -23.05 5.55 -27.12
C VAL A 673 -21.69 5.98 -27.67
N THR A 674 -21.23 7.19 -27.31
CA THR A 674 -19.91 7.69 -27.73
C THR A 674 -19.29 8.51 -26.61
N VAL A 675 -17.96 8.41 -26.51
CA VAL A 675 -17.11 9.16 -25.59
C VAL A 675 -16.06 9.92 -26.39
N TYR A 676 -15.89 11.21 -26.12
CA TYR A 676 -14.73 11.98 -26.58
C TYR A 676 -14.06 12.63 -25.38
N ALA A 677 -12.73 12.56 -25.29
CA ALA A 677 -11.98 13.13 -24.17
C ALA A 677 -10.77 13.93 -24.61
N THR A 678 -10.47 14.99 -23.85
CA THR A 678 -9.24 15.77 -23.97
C THR A 678 -8.74 16.17 -22.59
N ALA A 679 -7.45 16.48 -22.46
CA ALA A 679 -6.84 16.81 -21.18
C ALA A 679 -5.77 17.90 -21.31
N THR A 680 -5.47 18.56 -20.19
CA THR A 680 -4.29 19.42 -20.05
C THR A 680 -2.99 18.58 -20.08
N PRO A 681 -1.82 19.21 -20.29
CA PRO A 681 -0.53 18.51 -20.21
C PRO A 681 -0.39 17.70 -18.92
N GLY A 682 0.14 16.47 -19.05
CA GLY A 682 0.25 15.53 -17.93
C GLY A 682 -1.07 14.90 -17.47
N HIS A 683 -2.15 15.06 -18.23
CA HIS A 683 -3.49 14.51 -17.96
C HIS A 683 -4.03 14.90 -16.58
N THR A 684 -3.74 16.13 -16.15
CA THR A 684 -4.07 16.62 -14.81
C THR A 684 -5.54 17.05 -14.68
N ASP A 685 -6.08 17.69 -15.71
CA ASP A 685 -7.48 18.09 -15.82
C ASP A 685 -8.07 17.53 -17.13
N LEU A 686 -9.29 17.01 -17.09
CA LEU A 686 -9.95 16.32 -18.20
C LEU A 686 -11.29 16.97 -18.57
N GLN A 687 -11.61 16.94 -19.86
CA GLN A 687 -12.93 17.20 -20.40
C GLN A 687 -13.41 15.95 -21.12
N VAL A 688 -14.56 15.43 -20.71
CA VAL A 688 -15.19 14.25 -21.31
C VAL A 688 -16.56 14.63 -21.86
N VAL A 689 -16.81 14.36 -23.13
CA VAL A 689 -18.09 14.56 -23.80
C VAL A 689 -18.72 13.21 -24.08
N LEU A 690 -19.98 13.05 -23.69
CA LEU A 690 -20.80 11.85 -23.88
C LEU A 690 -21.99 12.18 -24.79
N THR A 691 -22.34 11.26 -25.68
CA THR A 691 -23.58 11.33 -26.47
C THR A 691 -24.45 10.12 -26.17
N TYR A 692 -25.76 10.29 -26.32
CA TYR A 692 -26.80 9.30 -25.99
C TYR A 692 -27.71 9.03 -27.19
N PRO A 693 -28.42 7.88 -27.23
CA PRO A 693 -29.28 7.50 -28.35
C PRO A 693 -30.36 8.53 -28.72
N ASP A 694 -30.95 9.18 -27.72
CA ASP A 694 -31.99 10.21 -27.93
C ASP A 694 -31.46 11.58 -28.39
N GLY A 695 -30.16 11.69 -28.66
CA GLY A 695 -29.47 12.93 -29.04
C GLY A 695 -29.05 13.81 -27.86
N SER A 696 -29.27 13.36 -26.61
CA SER A 696 -28.75 14.06 -25.44
C SER A 696 -27.23 14.09 -25.42
N THR A 697 -26.68 15.12 -24.79
CA THR A 697 -25.23 15.31 -24.63
C THR A 697 -24.88 15.62 -23.20
N ALA A 698 -23.70 15.21 -22.77
CA ALA A 698 -23.16 15.57 -21.47
C ALA A 698 -21.68 15.93 -21.55
N ALA A 699 -21.27 16.93 -20.78
CA ALA A 699 -19.87 17.29 -20.58
C ALA A 699 -19.51 17.09 -19.10
N VAL A 700 -18.57 16.16 -18.83
CA VAL A 700 -17.96 15.96 -17.51
C VAL A 700 -16.60 16.64 -17.52
N THR A 701 -16.48 17.71 -16.73
CA THR A 701 -15.22 18.40 -16.48
C THR A 701 -14.63 17.89 -15.18
N TYR A 702 -13.46 17.27 -15.23
CA TYR A 702 -12.76 16.72 -14.06
C TYR A 702 -11.46 17.50 -13.82
N THR A 703 -11.38 18.24 -12.72
CA THR A 703 -10.22 19.08 -12.40
C THR A 703 -9.55 18.68 -11.09
N THR A 704 -8.22 18.70 -11.06
CA THR A 704 -7.39 18.43 -9.88
C THR A 704 -6.67 19.69 -9.39
N THR A 705 -6.64 20.74 -10.19
CA THR A 705 -5.99 22.02 -9.89
C THR A 705 -6.91 23.06 -9.23
N GLY A 706 -8.19 22.73 -9.05
CA GLY A 706 -9.19 23.65 -8.51
C GLY A 706 -9.07 23.93 -7.01
N SER A 707 -9.52 25.11 -6.58
CA SER A 707 -9.50 25.51 -5.16
C SER A 707 -10.49 24.69 -4.33
N SER A 708 -10.04 24.22 -3.16
CA SER A 708 -10.90 23.52 -2.19
C SER A 708 -12.01 24.39 -1.57
N GLN A 709 -11.99 25.71 -1.79
CA GLN A 709 -13.07 26.62 -1.39
C GLN A 709 -14.28 26.56 -2.32
N PHE A 710 -14.10 26.08 -3.55
CA PHE A 710 -15.18 25.90 -4.52
C PHE A 710 -15.92 24.57 -4.26
N GLN A 711 -17.19 24.49 -4.68
CA GLN A 711 -17.99 23.27 -4.56
C GLN A 711 -17.30 22.08 -5.23
N LYS A 712 -17.33 20.91 -4.59
CA LYS A 712 -16.66 19.72 -5.14
C LYS A 712 -17.34 19.25 -6.42
N GLU A 713 -18.67 19.29 -6.46
CA GLU A 713 -19.47 18.71 -7.53
C GLU A 713 -20.65 19.60 -7.87
N THR A 714 -20.81 19.99 -9.14
CA THR A 714 -21.98 20.76 -9.58
C THR A 714 -22.54 20.19 -10.87
N ILE A 715 -23.87 20.10 -10.96
CA ILE A 715 -24.58 19.60 -12.14
C ILE A 715 -25.56 20.67 -12.63
N ASP A 716 -25.48 20.99 -13.91
CA ASP A 716 -26.51 21.71 -14.66
C ASP A 716 -27.16 20.75 -15.65
N PHE A 717 -28.46 20.53 -15.54
CA PHE A 717 -29.22 19.65 -16.43
C PHE A 717 -30.35 20.44 -17.09
N THR A 718 -30.34 20.54 -18.41
CA THR A 718 -31.29 21.35 -19.20
C THR A 718 -32.06 20.51 -20.19
N ALA A 719 -33.39 20.53 -20.11
CA ALA A 719 -34.29 19.87 -21.06
C ALA A 719 -35.71 20.44 -20.98
N ASP A 720 -36.46 20.39 -22.08
CA ASP A 720 -37.90 20.75 -22.13
C ASP A 720 -38.26 22.12 -21.50
N GLY A 721 -37.40 23.13 -21.66
CA GLY A 721 -37.59 24.45 -21.05
C GLY A 721 -37.41 24.49 -19.52
N LYS A 722 -36.81 23.45 -18.94
CA LYS A 722 -36.46 23.34 -17.52
C LYS A 722 -34.95 23.28 -17.34
N VAL A 723 -34.47 23.76 -16.20
CA VAL A 723 -33.05 23.68 -15.80
C VAL A 723 -32.99 23.19 -14.36
N LEU A 724 -32.25 22.13 -14.09
CA LEU A 724 -31.83 21.74 -12.74
C LEU A 724 -30.42 22.27 -12.49
N ARG A 725 -30.24 23.01 -11.40
CA ARG A 725 -28.96 23.35 -10.80
C ARG A 725 -28.77 22.53 -9.53
N PHE A 726 -27.68 21.80 -9.43
CA PHE A 726 -27.34 20.98 -8.26
C PHE A 726 -25.93 21.33 -7.78
N ASP A 727 -25.81 21.67 -6.49
CA ASP A 727 -24.56 22.13 -5.88
C ASP A 727 -24.19 21.21 -4.70
N ASP A 728 -23.23 20.31 -4.96
CA ASP A 728 -22.46 19.49 -4.01
C ASP A 728 -23.29 18.78 -2.93
N PHE A 729 -24.43 18.19 -3.35
CA PHE A 729 -25.33 17.45 -2.47
C PHE A 729 -25.86 18.29 -1.29
N ALA A 730 -25.69 19.61 -1.36
CA ALA A 730 -26.06 20.56 -0.32
C ALA A 730 -27.30 21.35 -0.72
N ARG A 731 -27.46 21.64 -2.01
CA ARG A 731 -28.60 22.38 -2.54
C ARG A 731 -28.93 21.96 -3.96
N ALA A 732 -30.22 21.97 -4.29
CA ALA A 732 -30.68 21.88 -5.65
C ALA A 732 -31.79 22.89 -5.93
N ALA A 733 -31.95 23.27 -7.20
CA ALA A 733 -33.06 24.08 -7.67
C ALA A 733 -33.47 23.63 -9.07
N VAL A 734 -34.79 23.53 -9.29
CA VAL A 734 -35.36 23.27 -10.61
C VAL A 734 -36.10 24.53 -11.07
N TYR A 735 -35.70 25.06 -12.21
CA TYR A 735 -36.28 26.18 -12.90
C TYR A 735 -37.19 25.66 -14.02
N GLY A 736 -38.38 26.23 -14.14
CA GLY A 736 -39.41 25.85 -15.10
C GLY A 736 -40.64 26.72 -14.89
N ARG A 737 -41.85 26.20 -15.14
CA ARG A 737 -43.11 26.94 -14.88
C ARG A 737 -43.26 27.40 -13.43
N LYS A 738 -42.77 26.60 -12.48
CA LYS A 738 -42.62 26.95 -11.07
C LYS A 738 -41.19 26.65 -10.64
N LYS A 739 -40.58 27.55 -9.89
CA LYS A 739 -39.26 27.33 -9.30
C LYS A 739 -39.41 26.43 -8.07
N TRP A 740 -38.68 25.33 -8.06
CA TRP A 740 -38.46 24.53 -6.85
C TRP A 740 -37.03 24.76 -6.35
N VAL A 741 -36.87 24.78 -5.03
CA VAL A 741 -35.58 24.82 -4.35
C VAL A 741 -35.66 23.81 -3.21
N SER A 742 -34.63 22.99 -3.05
CA SER A 742 -34.54 22.05 -1.94
C SER A 742 -34.65 22.78 -0.60
N SER A 743 -35.30 22.15 0.38
CA SER A 743 -35.31 22.62 1.76
C SER A 743 -33.88 22.63 2.33
N ARG A 744 -33.65 23.32 3.46
CA ARG A 744 -32.37 23.20 4.18
C ARG A 744 -32.22 21.77 4.68
N LEU A 745 -31.46 20.95 3.95
CA LEU A 745 -31.07 19.60 4.33
C LEU A 745 -30.12 19.63 5.56
N PRO A 746 -30.00 18.52 6.32
CA PRO A 746 -29.21 18.47 7.54
C PRO A 746 -27.72 18.78 7.29
N LYS A 747 -26.95 19.02 8.37
CA LYS A 747 -25.53 19.44 8.37
C LYS A 747 -24.55 18.55 7.57
N ALA A 748 -24.96 17.41 7.01
CA ALA A 748 -24.10 16.46 6.30
C ALA A 748 -24.57 16.19 4.85
N ARG A 749 -23.62 16.19 3.90
CA ARG A 749 -23.84 15.90 2.48
C ARG A 749 -24.03 14.39 2.27
N ASP A 750 -25.28 13.93 2.21
CA ASP A 750 -25.61 12.53 1.91
C ASP A 750 -25.46 12.25 0.41
N LYS A 751 -24.51 11.36 0.07
CA LYS A 751 -24.18 11.00 -1.31
C LYS A 751 -24.78 9.65 -1.73
N GLY A 752 -25.60 9.02 -0.90
CA GLY A 752 -26.38 7.83 -1.25
C GLY A 752 -25.79 6.49 -0.80
N GLN A 753 -24.63 6.44 -0.12
CA GLN A 753 -24.01 5.16 0.29
C GLN A 753 -24.96 4.31 1.14
N ALA A 754 -25.64 4.91 2.12
CA ALA A 754 -26.54 4.16 2.98
C ALA A 754 -27.75 3.59 2.21
N ALA A 755 -28.28 4.33 1.23
CA ALA A 755 -29.40 3.88 0.39
C ALA A 755 -28.98 2.79 -0.57
N GLU A 756 -27.85 2.96 -1.26
CA GLU A 756 -27.23 1.96 -2.12
C GLU A 756 -27.05 0.61 -1.42
N LEU A 757 -26.43 0.63 -0.24
CA LEU A 757 -26.15 -0.59 0.53
C LEU A 757 -27.43 -1.28 1.00
N ARG A 758 -28.45 -0.51 1.40
CA ARG A 758 -29.76 -1.07 1.76
C ARG A 758 -30.43 -1.75 0.58
N GLU A 759 -30.48 -1.08 -0.57
CA GLU A 759 -31.12 -1.63 -1.77
C GLU A 759 -30.40 -2.88 -2.27
N PHE A 760 -29.07 -2.93 -2.21
CA PHE A 760 -28.30 -4.15 -2.49
C PHE A 760 -28.68 -5.30 -1.55
N VAL A 761 -28.64 -5.06 -0.23
CA VAL A 761 -28.99 -6.07 0.78
C VAL A 761 -30.43 -6.56 0.61
N ASP A 762 -31.37 -5.65 0.34
CA ASP A 762 -32.77 -6.00 0.11
C ASP A 762 -32.98 -6.81 -1.17
N ALA A 763 -32.26 -6.48 -2.25
CA ALA A 763 -32.30 -7.26 -3.48
C ALA A 763 -31.78 -8.69 -3.24
N VAL A 764 -30.67 -8.85 -2.51
CA VAL A 764 -30.13 -10.17 -2.13
C VAL A 764 -31.11 -10.95 -1.24
N ALA A 765 -31.67 -10.31 -0.20
CA ALA A 765 -32.59 -10.94 0.74
C ALA A 765 -33.89 -11.42 0.09
N SER A 766 -34.42 -10.62 -0.85
CA SER A 766 -35.71 -10.87 -1.51
C SER A 766 -35.61 -11.71 -2.78
N GLY A 767 -34.43 -11.80 -3.38
CA GLY A 767 -34.23 -12.36 -4.72
C GLY A 767 -34.68 -11.44 -5.86
N ALA A 768 -35.04 -10.18 -5.57
CA ALA A 768 -35.40 -9.19 -6.59
C ALA A 768 -34.19 -8.90 -7.53
N PRO A 769 -34.42 -8.31 -8.72
CA PRO A 769 -33.33 -7.84 -9.57
C PRO A 769 -32.35 -6.92 -8.82
N MET A 770 -31.08 -6.91 -9.23
CA MET A 770 -30.10 -5.97 -8.68
C MET A 770 -30.55 -4.52 -8.91
N PRO A 771 -30.25 -3.58 -7.97
CA PRO A 771 -30.67 -2.18 -8.08
C PRO A 771 -30.21 -1.47 -9.36
N VAL A 772 -29.09 -1.91 -9.93
CA VAL A 772 -28.59 -1.45 -11.23
C VAL A 772 -28.51 -2.65 -12.18
N PRO A 773 -29.19 -2.61 -13.34
CA PRO A 773 -29.05 -3.66 -14.35
C PRO A 773 -27.62 -3.80 -14.83
N PHE A 774 -27.20 -5.04 -15.12
CA PHE A 774 -25.83 -5.31 -15.59
C PHE A 774 -25.47 -4.51 -16.85
N ASP A 775 -26.39 -4.38 -17.82
CA ASP A 775 -26.15 -3.63 -19.05
C ASP A 775 -25.76 -2.16 -18.79
N SER A 776 -26.37 -1.52 -17.79
CA SER A 776 -26.02 -0.15 -17.42
C SER A 776 -24.69 -0.06 -16.67
N LEU A 777 -24.35 -1.06 -15.84
CA LEU A 777 -23.03 -1.18 -15.22
C LEU A 777 -21.94 -1.37 -16.28
N ALA A 778 -22.22 -2.21 -17.27
CA ALA A 778 -21.36 -2.51 -18.39
C ALA A 778 -21.13 -1.28 -19.27
N ALA A 779 -22.21 -0.60 -19.70
CA ALA A 779 -22.11 0.62 -20.48
C ALA A 779 -21.32 1.71 -19.75
N THR A 780 -21.56 1.91 -18.45
CA THR A 780 -20.81 2.86 -17.62
C THR A 780 -19.32 2.49 -17.53
N THR A 781 -19.02 1.20 -17.32
CA THR A 781 -17.63 0.72 -17.21
C THR A 781 -16.89 0.90 -18.54
N LEU A 782 -17.48 0.48 -19.66
CA LEU A 782 -16.93 0.64 -21.00
C LEU A 782 -16.75 2.11 -21.37
N ALA A 783 -17.72 2.97 -21.04
CA ALA A 783 -17.61 4.41 -21.23
C ALA A 783 -16.43 5.02 -20.44
N THR A 784 -16.18 4.51 -19.23
CA THR A 784 -15.05 4.95 -18.40
C THR A 784 -13.72 4.56 -19.03
N LEU A 785 -13.60 3.31 -19.53
CA LEU A 785 -12.40 2.82 -20.21
C LEU A 785 -12.16 3.54 -21.56
N ALA A 786 -13.23 3.86 -22.28
CA ALA A 786 -13.19 4.59 -23.55
C ALA A 786 -12.61 6.01 -23.41
N VAL A 787 -12.64 6.62 -22.22
CA VAL A 787 -11.99 7.91 -21.96
C VAL A 787 -10.48 7.83 -22.21
N GLU A 788 -9.81 6.82 -21.66
CA GLU A 788 -8.36 6.66 -21.87
C GLU A 788 -8.03 6.36 -23.33
N THR A 789 -8.85 5.53 -23.98
CA THR A 789 -8.73 5.26 -25.42
C THR A 789 -8.89 6.53 -26.26
N SER A 790 -9.87 7.38 -25.93
CA SER A 790 -10.11 8.64 -26.64
C SER A 790 -8.97 9.64 -26.40
N LEU A 791 -8.41 9.72 -25.19
CA LEU A 791 -7.23 10.56 -24.91
C LEU A 791 -6.01 10.11 -25.71
N GLY A 792 -5.78 8.80 -25.82
CA GLY A 792 -4.64 8.25 -26.55
C GLY A 792 -4.75 8.41 -28.08
N THR A 793 -5.97 8.31 -28.61
CA THR A 793 -6.22 8.37 -30.06
C THR A 793 -6.58 9.76 -30.58
N GLY A 794 -7.05 10.66 -29.71
CA GLY A 794 -7.52 11.99 -30.07
C GLY A 794 -8.85 12.03 -30.81
N VAL A 795 -9.60 10.92 -30.86
CA VAL A 795 -10.87 10.81 -31.59
C VAL A 795 -12.02 10.33 -30.70
N PRO A 796 -13.28 10.56 -31.09
CA PRO A 796 -14.43 9.96 -30.41
C PRO A 796 -14.41 8.44 -30.51
N VAL A 797 -14.76 7.75 -29.42
CA VAL A 797 -14.81 6.30 -29.31
C VAL A 797 -16.27 5.87 -29.15
N HIS A 798 -16.75 5.02 -30.05
CA HIS A 798 -18.05 4.38 -29.91
C HIS A 798 -17.99 3.29 -28.85
N ILE A 799 -18.98 3.30 -27.96
CA ILE A 799 -19.13 2.25 -26.95
C ILE A 799 -19.72 1.03 -27.65
N ARG A 800 -19.02 -0.11 -27.57
CA ARG A 800 -19.47 -1.36 -28.17
C ARG A 800 -20.81 -1.79 -27.59
N GLU A 801 -21.71 -2.27 -28.45
CA GLU A 801 -22.94 -2.92 -28.01
C GLU A 801 -22.61 -4.24 -27.31
N LEU A 802 -23.35 -4.53 -26.23
CA LEU A 802 -23.31 -5.83 -25.58
C LEU A 802 -24.16 -6.78 -26.43
N THR A 803 -23.54 -7.47 -27.39
CA THR A 803 -24.26 -8.51 -28.13
C THR A 803 -24.60 -9.67 -27.17
N PRO A 804 -25.85 -10.17 -27.17
CA PRO A 804 -26.27 -11.31 -26.34
C PRO A 804 -25.49 -12.60 -26.60
#